data_AF-A0A202DFZ2-F1
#
_entry.id   AF-A0A202DFZ2-F1
#
_cell.length_a   1.000
_cell.length_b   1.000
_cell.length_c   1.000
_cell.angle_alpha   90.00
_cell.angle_beta   90.00
_cell.angle_gamma   90.00
#
_symmetry.space_group_name_H-M   'P 1'
#
loop_
_entity.id
_entity.type
_entity.pdbx_description
1 polymer ?
#
loop_
_entity_poly.entity_id
_entity_poly.type
_entity_poly.pdbx_seq_one_letter_code
_entity_poly.pdbx_strand_id
1 'polypeptide(L)'
;ASSFAHAGVFDYITGKVTAEECKGPYHVWTSDERCVWSCGVGTTPESSNDITSECVCKQGYEELGLDKYGRRVCAGEDIKDYCIDDDGGSNYYLRGIAEASWIYHADGLIQKFTEWQDYCDSSGVLHEFSCSKKANATSSKYLYQEFVDCEYGCENGACLSNKKSDPVSCTDTDGGSDYKVKGSTKGLNYKGEEVSLTDYCQDGNQTSIELEKGDYLAEGYCAPNSNYPEVNANYLSSVQYNIKCDNGCLDGKCVEEVAQTENICDDYNGNTDDPYVFGEVYYNGAIYSDKCETDSQLSEYYCSGNELEVHRYECTNGCEEGICILYKEVDESETEESCYEALKNNNLTNDGDVCMTKIGSSTYEKTSACEGGSCYVQEYYCEDDIYKNELIPCEYCKEGLCSNDPFEEESADVEYYCNDTDPSKDNFYRGKIYFVETIDHDGDGILYYEYEDECMSENGDYLYEVSCSVTNGFLRLNRDPVKCEYGCLDGVCLNEPKAEEEVEETETETINETDDVEDELSVNMSDDLEVRCYDSDNGINPFVPGEVIWNEKETFPDKCVGNNLLQEHFCEDDNKYVNVVLCEDGCYGGACVLTTSSGSADISVMIQTENLIEKAETEAQSCFGCEVNGRCYIPGYRAKGRYCDYDSSEFVSQIKDGQCSNDFECESNICTYNKCEDLKAQITENKGLINKLFNWFKRLNPFSGDDEEEEDIENEDEASEENPNSNENSNADQNSNSNPTSNPNANVERNVNPNANNENNPNIVISDDSSEDNSNENSNSNGNGNAKNKDKK
;
A
#
# COMPACT_ATOMS: atom_id res chain seq x y z
N ALA A 1 26.69 -33.33 -81.73
CA ALA A 1 27.21 -32.03 -81.28
C ALA A 1 26.28 -31.53 -80.18
N SER A 2 26.89 -31.19 -79.03
CA SER A 2 26.36 -30.46 -77.87
C SER A 2 25.00 -30.87 -77.28
N SER A 3 25.05 -31.55 -76.13
CA SER A 3 24.40 -31.14 -74.85
C SER A 3 24.19 -32.37 -73.97
N PHE A 4 24.88 -32.46 -72.83
CA PHE A 4 24.48 -33.09 -71.56
C PHE A 4 25.73 -33.19 -70.70
N ALA A 5 26.01 -32.10 -69.98
CA ALA A 5 26.99 -32.05 -68.91
C ALA A 5 26.31 -31.38 -67.71
N HIS A 6 26.59 -31.91 -66.52
CA HIS A 6 26.12 -31.49 -65.19
C HIS A 6 24.70 -31.92 -64.78
N ALA A 7 24.57 -33.19 -64.42
CA ALA A 7 23.76 -33.57 -63.26
C ALA A 7 24.74 -34.01 -62.17
N GLY A 8 24.77 -33.28 -61.06
CA GLY A 8 25.55 -33.63 -59.88
C GLY A 8 25.15 -35.00 -59.36
N VAL A 9 26.15 -35.79 -59.01
CA VAL A 9 25.99 -37.11 -58.40
C VAL A 9 25.48 -36.89 -56.97
N PHE A 10 24.23 -37.27 -56.70
CA PHE A 10 23.73 -37.47 -55.34
C PHE A 10 24.49 -38.66 -54.73
N ASP A 11 25.34 -38.39 -53.72
CA ASP A 11 26.05 -39.43 -52.99
C ASP A 11 25.09 -40.11 -51.99
N TYR A 12 24.43 -41.17 -52.46
CA TYR A 12 23.38 -41.90 -51.73
C TYR A 12 23.90 -42.69 -50.51
N ILE A 13 25.19 -42.61 -50.18
CA ILE A 13 25.85 -43.53 -49.22
C ILE A 13 26.01 -42.91 -47.82
N THR A 14 25.93 -41.59 -47.65
CA THR A 14 26.16 -40.96 -46.32
C THR A 14 24.95 -40.21 -45.75
N GLY A 15 23.93 -39.89 -46.54
CA GLY A 15 22.74 -39.16 -46.07
C GLY A 15 23.02 -37.79 -45.45
N LYS A 16 24.25 -37.27 -45.57
CA LYS A 16 24.65 -35.98 -45.03
C LYS A 16 24.35 -34.88 -46.05
N VAL A 17 23.39 -34.02 -45.72
CA VAL A 17 23.17 -32.73 -46.41
C VAL A 17 24.45 -31.92 -46.26
N THR A 18 24.94 -31.31 -47.33
CA THR A 18 26.12 -30.43 -47.27
C THR A 18 25.72 -29.00 -46.95
N ALA A 19 26.61 -28.20 -46.35
CA ALA A 19 26.33 -26.79 -46.05
C ALA A 19 25.92 -25.98 -47.30
N GLU A 20 26.38 -26.37 -48.49
CA GLU A 20 26.02 -25.74 -49.78
C GLU A 20 24.56 -25.98 -50.19
N GLU A 21 23.91 -27.02 -49.65
CA GLU A 21 22.51 -27.35 -49.89
C GLU A 21 21.56 -26.63 -48.93
N CYS A 22 22.08 -26.01 -47.87
CA CYS A 22 21.31 -25.25 -46.89
C CYS A 22 21.07 -23.81 -47.38
N LYS A 23 20.14 -23.67 -48.33
CA LYS A 23 19.85 -22.38 -48.97
C LYS A 23 18.99 -21.50 -48.05
N GLY A 24 19.55 -20.37 -47.63
CA GLY A 24 18.78 -19.27 -47.05
C GLY A 24 17.74 -18.71 -48.05
N PRO A 25 16.74 -17.94 -47.57
CA PRO A 25 16.65 -17.36 -46.22
C PRO A 25 15.96 -18.27 -45.19
N TYR A 26 15.30 -19.35 -45.62
CA TYR A 26 14.47 -20.21 -44.76
C TYR A 26 15.18 -21.38 -44.12
N HIS A 27 16.48 -21.51 -44.36
CA HIS A 27 17.31 -22.54 -43.76
C HIS A 27 18.59 -21.94 -43.19
N VAL A 28 19.00 -22.43 -42.02
CA VAL A 28 20.25 -22.07 -41.35
C VAL A 28 21.05 -23.33 -41.08
N TRP A 29 22.36 -23.24 -41.35
CA TRP A 29 23.31 -24.29 -41.00
C TRP A 29 23.72 -24.13 -39.53
N THR A 30 23.47 -25.14 -38.72
CA THR A 30 23.79 -25.14 -37.28
C THR A 30 25.19 -25.69 -37.04
N SER A 31 25.75 -25.38 -35.86
CA SER A 31 27.10 -25.81 -35.44
C SER A 31 27.26 -27.33 -35.34
N ASP A 32 26.17 -28.08 -35.25
CA ASP A 32 26.12 -29.54 -35.22
C ASP A 32 25.95 -30.19 -36.61
N GLU A 33 26.30 -29.46 -37.67
CA GLU A 33 26.26 -29.93 -39.07
C GLU A 33 24.85 -30.30 -39.58
N ARG A 34 23.80 -29.60 -39.11
CA ARG A 34 22.43 -29.79 -39.59
C ARG A 34 21.93 -28.55 -40.32
N CYS A 35 21.08 -28.77 -41.32
CA CYS A 35 20.32 -27.72 -41.97
C CYS A 35 18.91 -27.69 -41.36
N VAL A 36 18.59 -26.62 -40.62
CA VAL A 36 17.30 -26.49 -39.92
C VAL A 36 16.48 -25.35 -40.51
N TRP A 37 15.15 -25.47 -40.39
CA TRP A 37 14.23 -24.42 -40.81
C TRP A 37 14.40 -23.15 -39.96
N SER A 38 14.40 -22.01 -40.62
CA SER A 38 14.44 -20.68 -40.06
C SER A 38 13.24 -19.91 -40.62
N CYS A 39 12.05 -20.20 -40.10
CA CYS A 39 10.81 -19.54 -40.52
C CYS A 39 10.59 -18.22 -39.76
N GLY A 40 10.08 -17.19 -40.43
CA GLY A 40 9.71 -15.92 -39.80
C GLY A 40 8.41 -16.02 -38.96
N VAL A 41 8.10 -14.98 -38.20
CA VAL A 41 6.91 -14.97 -37.32
C VAL A 41 5.63 -15.23 -38.12
N GLY A 42 4.75 -16.09 -37.59
CA GLY A 42 3.49 -16.46 -38.23
C GLY A 42 3.60 -17.34 -39.48
N THR A 43 4.81 -17.81 -39.81
CA THR A 43 5.03 -18.77 -40.92
C THR A 43 5.25 -20.19 -40.42
N THR A 44 5.18 -21.15 -41.34
CA THR A 44 5.44 -22.58 -41.13
C THR A 44 6.10 -23.15 -42.38
N PRO A 45 6.94 -24.20 -42.28
CA PRO A 45 7.47 -24.88 -43.46
C PRO A 45 6.33 -25.35 -44.37
N GLU A 46 6.46 -25.13 -45.68
CA GLU A 46 5.50 -25.67 -46.63
C GLU A 46 5.49 -27.21 -46.52
N SER A 47 4.32 -27.81 -46.32
CA SER A 47 4.21 -29.22 -45.94
C SER A 47 4.74 -30.16 -47.04
N SER A 48 5.95 -30.68 -46.83
CA SER A 48 6.66 -31.90 -47.30
C SER A 48 6.44 -32.53 -48.69
N ASN A 49 5.49 -32.09 -49.50
CA ASN A 49 5.25 -32.59 -50.85
C ASN A 49 5.73 -31.63 -51.94
N ASP A 50 6.12 -30.40 -51.60
CA ASP A 50 6.65 -29.42 -52.55
C ASP A 50 8.15 -29.16 -52.33
N ILE A 51 8.88 -29.09 -53.45
CA ILE A 51 10.35 -29.04 -53.52
C ILE A 51 10.89 -27.63 -53.21
N THR A 52 10.02 -26.70 -52.83
CA THR A 52 10.28 -25.26 -52.78
C THR A 52 11.21 -24.86 -51.63
N SER A 53 11.30 -25.65 -50.56
CA SER A 53 12.13 -25.31 -49.37
C SER A 53 11.84 -23.90 -48.82
N GLU A 54 10.58 -23.46 -48.89
CA GLU A 54 10.11 -22.15 -48.40
C GLU A 54 9.25 -22.26 -47.14
N CYS A 55 9.25 -21.20 -46.32
CA CYS A 55 8.24 -21.03 -45.27
C CYS A 55 7.05 -20.23 -45.83
N VAL A 56 5.83 -20.71 -45.54
CA VAL A 56 4.55 -20.11 -45.95
C VAL A 56 3.79 -19.62 -44.72
N CYS A 57 2.85 -18.69 -44.89
CA CYS A 57 2.00 -18.26 -43.77
C CYS A 57 1.23 -19.45 -43.18
N LYS A 58 1.09 -19.48 -41.84
CA LYS A 58 0.19 -20.43 -41.17
C LYS A 58 -1.23 -20.24 -41.70
N GLN A 59 -2.04 -21.30 -41.67
CA GLN A 59 -3.45 -21.20 -42.09
C GLN A 59 -4.17 -20.13 -41.26
N GLY A 60 -4.83 -19.18 -41.94
CA GLY A 60 -5.50 -18.04 -41.30
C GLY A 60 -4.61 -16.81 -41.06
N TYR A 61 -3.35 -16.84 -41.51
CA TYR A 61 -2.44 -15.70 -41.41
C TYR A 61 -2.25 -15.05 -42.80
N GLU A 62 -2.25 -13.72 -42.86
CA GLU A 62 -1.96 -12.94 -44.05
C GLU A 62 -0.49 -12.49 -44.06
N GLU A 63 0.15 -12.47 -45.23
CA GLU A 63 1.53 -12.02 -45.38
C GLU A 63 1.62 -10.50 -45.21
N LEU A 64 2.39 -10.05 -44.22
CA LEU A 64 2.62 -8.63 -43.92
C LEU A 64 3.86 -8.08 -44.63
N GLY A 65 4.85 -8.92 -44.91
CA GLY A 65 6.08 -8.53 -45.58
C GLY A 65 7.23 -9.53 -45.38
N LEU A 66 8.46 -9.07 -45.58
CA LEU A 66 9.69 -9.83 -45.31
C LEU A 66 10.43 -9.21 -44.12
N ASP A 67 11.09 -10.03 -43.29
CA ASP A 67 12.00 -9.55 -42.25
C ASP A 67 13.40 -9.19 -42.81
N LYS A 68 14.30 -8.70 -41.96
CA LYS A 68 15.68 -8.33 -42.35
C LYS A 68 16.50 -9.47 -42.95
N TYR A 69 16.08 -10.72 -42.77
CA TYR A 69 16.73 -11.90 -43.33
C TYR A 69 16.08 -12.35 -44.65
N GLY A 70 15.06 -11.65 -45.13
CA GLY A 70 14.31 -11.98 -46.34
C GLY A 70 13.28 -13.09 -46.14
N ARG A 71 12.86 -13.35 -44.90
CA ARG A 71 11.85 -14.39 -44.58
C ARG A 71 10.47 -13.74 -44.48
N ARG A 72 9.41 -14.42 -44.96
CA ARG A 72 8.02 -13.99 -44.78
C ARG A 72 7.68 -13.76 -43.31
N VAL A 73 6.89 -12.71 -43.07
CA VAL A 73 6.25 -12.39 -41.80
C VAL A 73 4.75 -12.41 -42.05
N CYS A 74 4.00 -13.15 -41.24
CA CYS A 74 2.56 -13.23 -41.36
C CYS A 74 1.88 -12.98 -40.00
N ALA A 75 0.66 -12.45 -40.01
CA ALA A 75 -0.15 -12.24 -38.82
C ALA A 75 -1.57 -12.77 -39.02
N GLY A 76 -2.20 -13.26 -37.96
CA GLY A 76 -3.60 -13.70 -37.98
C GLY A 76 -4.56 -12.50 -38.06
N GLU A 77 -5.80 -12.75 -38.48
CA GLU A 77 -6.85 -11.72 -38.58
C GLU A 77 -7.12 -10.95 -37.27
N ASP A 78 -6.68 -11.48 -36.12
CA ASP A 78 -6.86 -10.88 -34.80
C ASP A 78 -5.85 -9.76 -34.46
N ILE A 79 -4.84 -9.49 -35.31
CA ILE A 79 -3.87 -8.40 -35.12
C ILE A 79 -4.21 -7.22 -36.05
N LYS A 80 -5.38 -6.63 -35.85
CA LYS A 80 -5.75 -5.35 -36.47
C LYS A 80 -6.04 -4.32 -35.39
N ASP A 81 -5.08 -3.40 -35.23
CA ASP A 81 -5.25 -2.06 -34.68
C ASP A 81 -5.61 -1.99 -33.19
N TYR A 82 -4.62 -2.28 -32.33
CA TYR A 82 -4.73 -2.11 -30.89
C TYR A 82 -4.26 -0.71 -30.48
N CYS A 83 -5.25 0.16 -30.26
CA CYS A 83 -5.12 1.36 -29.45
C CYS A 83 -6.21 1.29 -28.37
N ILE A 84 -5.81 1.25 -27.10
CA ILE A 84 -6.67 1.31 -25.92
C ILE A 84 -6.54 2.69 -25.29
N ASP A 85 -7.67 3.23 -24.87
CA ASP A 85 -7.81 4.53 -24.22
C ASP A 85 -8.60 4.28 -22.95
N ASP A 86 -8.05 4.58 -21.77
CA ASP A 86 -8.70 4.28 -20.49
C ASP A 86 -9.79 5.30 -20.09
N ASP A 87 -9.67 6.54 -20.56
CA ASP A 87 -10.62 7.63 -20.37
C ASP A 87 -11.79 7.62 -21.38
N GLY A 88 -11.70 6.71 -22.36
CA GLY A 88 -12.70 6.48 -23.39
C GLY A 88 -12.64 7.41 -24.61
N GLY A 89 -11.54 8.13 -24.84
CA GLY A 89 -11.37 8.97 -26.04
C GLY A 89 -10.64 10.26 -25.72
N SER A 90 -11.14 11.39 -26.24
CA SER A 90 -10.58 12.70 -25.89
C SER A 90 -11.37 13.30 -24.72
N ASN A 91 -11.20 12.76 -23.51
CA ASN A 91 -11.82 13.27 -22.30
C ASN A 91 -10.88 14.17 -21.49
N TYR A 92 -10.82 15.42 -21.91
CA TYR A 92 -9.98 16.47 -21.33
C TYR A 92 -10.16 16.76 -19.83
N TYR A 93 -11.12 16.16 -19.13
CA TYR A 93 -11.40 16.41 -17.71
C TYR A 93 -11.08 15.21 -16.82
N LEU A 94 -10.63 14.10 -17.40
CA LEU A 94 -10.05 12.96 -16.69
C LEU A 94 -8.64 12.79 -17.24
N ARG A 95 -7.69 12.44 -16.38
CA ARG A 95 -6.37 12.05 -16.86
C ARG A 95 -6.50 10.69 -17.54
N GLY A 96 -6.14 10.63 -18.82
CA GLY A 96 -6.12 9.42 -19.63
C GLY A 96 -4.72 8.86 -19.90
N ILE A 97 -4.72 7.59 -20.30
CA ILE A 97 -3.59 6.80 -20.79
C ILE A 97 -4.03 6.11 -22.08
N ALA A 98 -3.38 6.47 -23.17
CA ALA A 98 -3.54 5.84 -24.47
C ALA A 98 -2.39 4.87 -24.76
N GLU A 99 -2.71 3.59 -24.83
CA GLU A 99 -1.78 2.53 -25.21
C GLU A 99 -1.92 2.23 -26.70
N ALA A 100 -0.83 2.37 -27.47
CA ALA A 100 -0.80 1.99 -28.87
C ALA A 100 0.31 0.99 -29.16
N SER A 101 -0.01 -0.03 -29.96
CA SER A 101 1.00 -0.95 -30.51
C SER A 101 1.29 -0.61 -31.97
N TRP A 102 2.56 -0.31 -32.28
CA TRP A 102 3.00 -0.07 -33.65
C TRP A 102 3.82 -1.25 -34.16
N ILE A 103 3.58 -1.67 -35.40
CA ILE A 103 4.43 -2.65 -36.09
C ILE A 103 5.26 -1.87 -37.13
N TYR A 104 6.51 -1.53 -36.79
CA TYR A 104 7.44 -0.99 -37.79
C TYR A 104 7.96 -2.11 -38.70
N HIS A 105 7.87 -1.89 -40.01
CA HIS A 105 8.48 -2.73 -41.04
C HIS A 105 9.71 -2.02 -41.63
N ALA A 106 10.92 -2.46 -41.26
CA ALA A 106 12.12 -2.42 -42.10
C ALA A 106 13.25 -3.36 -41.61
N ASP A 107 13.35 -3.67 -40.31
CA ASP A 107 14.58 -4.27 -39.75
C ASP A 107 14.40 -5.25 -38.57
N GLY A 108 13.17 -5.53 -38.13
CA GLY A 108 12.89 -6.64 -37.21
C GLY A 108 11.95 -6.24 -36.08
N LEU A 109 10.89 -7.04 -35.93
CA LEU A 109 9.79 -6.88 -34.98
C LEU A 109 10.25 -6.76 -33.53
N ILE A 110 9.84 -5.67 -32.88
CA ILE A 110 9.49 -5.64 -31.46
C ILE A 110 8.06 -5.10 -31.42
N GLN A 111 7.10 -5.88 -30.90
CA GLN A 111 5.85 -5.29 -30.41
C GLN A 111 6.24 -4.43 -29.22
N LYS A 112 6.46 -3.14 -29.44
CA LYS A 112 6.63 -2.20 -28.35
C LYS A 112 5.26 -1.61 -28.07
N PHE A 113 4.73 -1.94 -26.90
CA PHE A 113 3.65 -1.18 -26.32
C PHE A 113 4.24 0.17 -25.91
N THR A 114 3.62 1.25 -26.37
CA THR A 114 3.99 2.59 -25.91
C THR A 114 2.76 3.18 -25.29
N GLU A 115 2.90 3.55 -24.02
CA GLU A 115 1.89 4.19 -23.21
C GLU A 115 2.12 5.70 -23.30
N TRP A 116 1.03 6.44 -23.50
CA TRP A 116 1.06 7.89 -23.59
C TRP A 116 0.05 8.43 -22.60
N GLN A 117 0.52 9.14 -21.60
CA GLN A 117 -0.31 9.70 -20.54
C GLN A 117 -0.59 11.16 -20.82
N ASP A 118 -1.81 11.59 -20.50
CA ASP A 118 -2.15 13.00 -20.55
C ASP A 118 -1.31 13.79 -19.56
N TYR A 119 -0.86 14.96 -19.97
CA TYR A 119 -0.09 15.84 -19.11
C TYR A 119 -0.35 17.32 -19.40
N CYS A 120 -0.14 18.14 -18.37
CA CYS A 120 -0.22 19.59 -18.48
C CYS A 120 1.18 20.14 -18.70
N ASP A 121 1.36 21.01 -19.69
CA ASP A 121 2.61 21.73 -19.84
C ASP A 121 2.71 22.94 -18.87
N SER A 122 3.86 23.60 -18.86
CA SER A 122 4.13 24.75 -18.01
C SER A 122 3.28 25.99 -18.35
N SER A 123 2.60 26.01 -19.49
CA SER A 123 1.68 27.06 -19.90
C SER A 123 0.23 26.78 -19.53
N GLY A 124 -0.06 25.58 -18.99
CA GLY A 124 -1.40 25.14 -18.63
C GLY A 124 -2.20 24.55 -19.79
N VAL A 125 -1.53 24.19 -20.89
CA VAL A 125 -2.12 23.46 -22.03
C VAL A 125 -2.08 21.98 -21.74
N LEU A 126 -3.22 21.30 -21.93
CA LEU A 126 -3.33 19.85 -21.82
C LEU A 126 -2.85 19.20 -23.12
N HIS A 127 -1.89 18.28 -22.99
CA HIS A 127 -1.51 17.34 -24.02
C HIS A 127 -2.34 16.07 -23.85
N GLU A 128 -3.42 15.98 -24.61
CA GLU A 128 -4.34 14.85 -24.60
C GLU A 128 -3.86 13.77 -25.57
N PHE A 129 -3.75 12.52 -25.13
CA PHE A 129 -3.49 11.36 -25.96
C PHE A 129 -4.73 10.47 -25.99
N SER A 130 -5.23 10.17 -27.19
CA SER A 130 -6.44 9.39 -27.35
C SER A 130 -6.42 8.46 -28.56
N CYS A 131 -7.25 7.42 -28.54
CA CYS A 131 -7.37 6.44 -29.62
C CYS A 131 -8.44 6.83 -30.64
N SER A 132 -8.06 7.64 -31.63
CA SER A 132 -8.98 8.16 -32.65
C SER A 132 -9.10 7.26 -33.89
N LYS A 133 -10.30 7.23 -34.49
CA LYS A 133 -10.53 6.65 -35.83
C LYS A 133 -10.38 7.75 -36.88
N LYS A 134 -9.53 7.57 -37.88
CA LYS A 134 -9.44 8.51 -39.02
C LYS A 134 -10.80 8.49 -39.70
N ALA A 135 -11.37 9.68 -39.93
CA ALA A 135 -12.66 9.82 -40.63
C ALA A 135 -12.71 9.14 -42.02
N ASN A 136 -11.56 8.74 -42.60
CA ASN A 136 -11.45 8.12 -43.92
C ASN A 136 -10.63 6.80 -43.96
N ALA A 137 -10.19 6.24 -42.83
CA ALA A 137 -9.45 4.97 -42.82
C ALA A 137 -10.38 3.83 -42.39
N THR A 138 -10.45 2.77 -43.20
CA THR A 138 -11.53 1.77 -43.15
C THR A 138 -11.55 0.81 -41.94
N SER A 139 -10.69 0.95 -40.93
CA SER A 139 -10.78 0.09 -39.72
C SER A 139 -9.79 0.41 -38.60
N SER A 140 -8.75 1.21 -38.84
CA SER A 140 -7.63 1.32 -37.91
C SER A 140 -7.76 2.51 -36.93
N LYS A 141 -7.76 2.21 -35.62
CA LYS A 141 -7.53 3.19 -34.56
C LYS A 141 -6.04 3.51 -34.49
N TYR A 142 -5.67 4.77 -34.32
CA TYR A 142 -4.30 5.20 -34.07
C TYR A 142 -4.27 6.17 -32.89
N LEU A 143 -3.12 6.26 -32.23
CA LEU A 143 -2.85 7.25 -31.22
C LEU A 143 -2.91 8.66 -31.83
N TYR A 144 -3.68 9.53 -31.20
CA TYR A 144 -3.88 10.91 -31.60
C TYR A 144 -3.54 11.82 -30.43
N GLN A 145 -2.67 12.80 -30.66
CA GLN A 145 -2.36 13.85 -29.69
C GLN A 145 -3.15 15.11 -30.04
N GLU A 146 -3.83 15.70 -29.05
CA GLU A 146 -4.48 17.00 -29.12
C GLU A 146 -3.88 17.96 -28.08
N PHE A 147 -3.85 19.25 -28.41
CA PHE A 147 -3.40 20.30 -27.51
C PHE A 147 -4.62 21.14 -27.14
N VAL A 148 -4.98 21.16 -25.87
CA VAL A 148 -6.22 21.78 -25.39
C VAL A 148 -5.88 22.93 -24.45
N ASP A 149 -6.25 24.15 -24.86
CA ASP A 149 -6.23 25.32 -24.00
C ASP A 149 -7.33 25.20 -22.94
N CYS A 150 -6.96 24.77 -21.73
CA CYS A 150 -7.90 24.63 -20.62
C CYS A 150 -8.29 26.02 -20.08
N GLU A 151 -9.59 26.37 -20.17
CA GLU A 151 -10.11 27.68 -19.77
C GLU A 151 -9.81 28.06 -18.30
N TYR A 152 -9.61 27.06 -17.43
CA TYR A 152 -9.37 27.25 -15.98
C TYR A 152 -8.02 26.71 -15.51
N GLY A 153 -7.11 26.44 -16.45
CA GLY A 153 -5.85 25.76 -16.18
C GLY A 153 -5.98 24.24 -16.28
N CYS A 154 -4.81 23.60 -16.31
CA CYS A 154 -4.64 22.16 -16.39
C CYS A 154 -3.86 21.71 -15.15
N GLU A 155 -4.29 20.63 -14.52
CA GLU A 155 -3.59 20.01 -13.39
C GLU A 155 -3.62 18.48 -13.53
N ASN A 156 -2.49 17.83 -13.26
CA ASN A 156 -2.35 16.36 -13.28
C ASN A 156 -2.85 15.67 -14.57
N GLY A 157 -2.60 16.29 -15.72
CA GLY A 157 -3.03 15.71 -17.01
C GLY A 157 -4.52 15.81 -17.27
N ALA A 158 -5.22 16.75 -16.65
CA ALA A 158 -6.62 17.06 -16.97
C ALA A 158 -6.89 18.57 -16.90
N CYS A 159 -7.76 19.06 -17.78
CA CYS A 159 -8.33 20.39 -17.65
C CYS A 159 -9.13 20.50 -16.36
N LEU A 160 -8.98 21.64 -15.68
CA LEU A 160 -9.84 21.99 -14.57
C LEU A 160 -11.23 22.31 -15.12
N SER A 161 -12.18 21.42 -14.85
CA SER A 161 -13.57 21.68 -15.24
C SER A 161 -14.10 22.84 -14.39
N ASN A 162 -14.69 23.83 -15.02
CA ASN A 162 -15.43 24.88 -14.32
C ASN A 162 -16.77 24.38 -13.78
N LYS A 163 -16.85 23.12 -13.36
CA LYS A 163 -17.71 22.80 -12.24
C LYS A 163 -17.22 23.68 -11.09
N LYS A 164 -17.87 24.85 -11.00
CA LYS A 164 -18.43 25.39 -9.78
C LYS A 164 -18.49 24.23 -8.82
N SER A 165 -17.48 24.16 -7.96
CA SER A 165 -17.25 23.06 -7.05
C SER A 165 -18.61 22.68 -6.50
N ASP A 166 -18.94 21.39 -6.59
CA ASP A 166 -20.02 20.90 -5.74
C ASP A 166 -19.76 21.51 -4.36
N PRO A 167 -20.70 22.34 -3.86
CA PRO A 167 -20.42 23.33 -2.85
C PRO A 167 -19.61 22.67 -1.76
N VAL A 168 -18.37 23.10 -1.54
CA VAL A 168 -17.45 22.48 -0.58
C VAL A 168 -18.18 22.38 0.75
N SER A 169 -18.73 21.20 1.03
CA SER A 169 -19.73 21.08 2.08
C SER A 169 -18.98 21.01 3.38
N CYS A 170 -19.20 22.00 4.22
CA CYS A 170 -18.89 21.90 5.63
C CYS A 170 -19.55 20.63 6.19
N THR A 171 -18.76 19.69 6.68
CA THR A 171 -19.26 18.47 7.36
C THR A 171 -19.11 18.64 8.86
N ASP A 172 -20.15 18.25 9.59
CA ASP A 172 -20.26 18.37 11.04
C ASP A 172 -20.67 17.02 11.63
N THR A 173 -19.90 16.48 12.58
CA THR A 173 -20.13 15.10 13.08
C THR A 173 -21.25 14.99 14.10
N ASP A 174 -21.62 16.08 14.77
CA ASP A 174 -22.77 16.15 15.70
C ASP A 174 -24.04 16.72 15.04
N GLY A 175 -23.94 17.12 13.76
CA GLY A 175 -25.05 17.68 12.99
C GLY A 175 -25.33 19.16 13.25
N GLY A 176 -24.41 19.92 13.85
CA GLY A 176 -24.50 21.36 13.97
C GLY A 176 -23.99 21.88 15.31
N SER A 177 -24.83 22.64 16.03
CA SER A 177 -24.47 23.16 17.36
C SER A 177 -25.10 22.27 18.45
N ASP A 178 -24.71 20.99 18.48
CA ASP A 178 -25.15 20.06 19.52
C ASP A 178 -24.12 19.91 20.65
N TYR A 179 -24.10 20.91 21.51
CA TYR A 179 -23.28 20.99 22.73
C TYR A 179 -23.37 19.81 23.71
N LYS A 180 -24.19 18.78 23.47
CA LYS A 180 -24.28 17.57 24.29
C LYS A 180 -23.50 16.39 23.73
N VAL A 181 -23.08 16.49 22.47
CA VAL A 181 -22.28 15.49 21.77
C VAL A 181 -20.95 16.15 21.43
N LYS A 182 -19.84 15.43 21.57
CA LYS A 182 -18.55 15.96 21.13
C LYS A 182 -18.55 15.92 19.60
N GLY A 183 -18.58 17.08 18.98
CA GLY A 183 -18.56 17.26 17.53
C GLY A 183 -17.17 17.58 16.98
N SER A 184 -17.08 17.51 15.66
CA SER A 184 -15.95 17.95 14.85
C SER A 184 -16.43 18.39 13.49
N THR A 185 -15.81 19.46 12.98
CA THR A 185 -16.15 20.09 11.72
C THR A 185 -14.98 20.12 10.75
N LYS A 186 -15.25 19.92 9.45
CA LYS A 186 -14.26 19.93 8.36
C LYS A 186 -14.79 20.65 7.11
N GLY A 187 -13.94 21.44 6.44
CA GLY A 187 -14.32 22.32 5.33
C GLY A 187 -13.34 23.50 5.11
N LEU A 188 -13.72 24.52 4.31
CA LEU A 188 -12.82 25.63 3.95
C LEU A 188 -13.07 26.90 4.77
N ASN A 189 -11.99 27.56 5.21
CA ASN A 189 -12.05 28.87 5.85
C ASN A 189 -12.28 30.01 4.83
N TYR A 190 -12.37 31.26 5.30
CA TYR A 190 -12.59 32.46 4.44
C TYR A 190 -11.47 32.74 3.42
N LYS A 191 -10.31 32.07 3.53
CA LYS A 191 -9.20 32.14 2.56
C LYS A 191 -9.22 31.00 1.54
N GLY A 192 -10.15 30.04 1.68
CA GLY A 192 -10.18 28.83 0.86
C GLY A 192 -9.20 27.76 1.30
N GLU A 193 -8.65 27.84 2.52
CA GLU A 193 -7.79 26.80 3.11
C GLU A 193 -8.66 25.79 3.87
N GLU A 194 -8.34 24.51 3.78
CA GLU A 194 -9.01 23.46 4.55
C GLU A 194 -8.68 23.58 6.04
N VAL A 195 -9.71 23.56 6.88
CA VAL A 195 -9.59 23.64 8.33
C VAL A 195 -10.46 22.57 8.98
N SER A 196 -10.03 22.08 10.14
CA SER A 196 -10.77 21.16 10.98
C SER A 196 -10.81 21.69 12.41
N LEU A 197 -11.95 21.57 13.09
CA LEU A 197 -12.11 21.96 14.49
C LEU A 197 -12.86 20.86 15.24
N THR A 198 -12.42 20.54 16.44
CA THR A 198 -13.07 19.59 17.34
C THR A 198 -13.55 20.35 18.57
N ASP A 199 -14.68 19.95 19.13
CA ASP A 199 -15.21 20.54 20.34
C ASP A 199 -14.30 20.30 21.55
N TYR A 200 -14.11 21.33 22.38
CA TYR A 200 -13.24 21.24 23.54
C TYR A 200 -13.73 22.07 24.72
N CYS A 201 -13.36 21.65 25.94
CA CYS A 201 -13.70 22.37 27.16
C CYS A 201 -12.66 23.44 27.50
N GLN A 202 -13.09 24.53 28.14
CA GLN A 202 -12.25 25.65 28.57
C GLN A 202 -12.69 26.22 29.94
N ASP A 203 -11.73 26.69 30.72
CA ASP A 203 -11.95 27.34 32.01
C ASP A 203 -12.00 28.87 31.87
N GLY A 204 -13.22 29.41 31.91
CA GLY A 204 -13.46 30.84 31.78
C GLY A 204 -13.35 31.36 30.34
N ASN A 205 -13.16 32.67 30.21
CA ASN A 205 -13.23 33.39 28.93
C ASN A 205 -11.90 33.37 28.13
N GLN A 206 -10.98 32.44 28.41
CA GLN A 206 -9.67 32.38 27.74
C GLN A 206 -9.70 31.35 26.60
N THR A 207 -9.64 31.83 25.37
CA THR A 207 -10.00 31.12 24.14
C THR A 207 -8.93 30.15 23.59
N SER A 208 -7.97 29.66 24.39
CA SER A 208 -6.79 28.97 23.81
C SER A 208 -6.19 27.83 24.64
N ILE A 209 -6.92 27.27 25.61
CA ILE A 209 -6.46 26.07 26.32
C ILE A 209 -7.56 25.02 26.23
N GLU A 210 -7.26 23.93 25.55
CA GLU A 210 -8.06 22.72 25.53
C GLU A 210 -7.87 21.99 26.87
N LEU A 211 -8.98 21.77 27.56
CA LEU A 211 -9.03 21.05 28.82
C LEU A 211 -9.95 19.84 28.67
N GLU A 212 -9.63 18.76 29.40
CA GLU A 212 -10.55 17.63 29.53
C GLU A 212 -11.83 18.03 30.27
N LYS A 213 -11.75 18.99 31.19
CA LYS A 213 -12.88 19.51 31.97
C LYS A 213 -12.81 21.02 32.09
N GLY A 214 -13.96 21.69 31.95
CA GLY A 214 -14.04 23.13 32.19
C GLY A 214 -15.46 23.63 32.41
N ASP A 215 -15.64 24.93 32.68
CA ASP A 215 -16.98 25.52 32.85
C ASP A 215 -17.67 25.87 31.52
N TYR A 216 -16.90 25.93 30.42
CA TYR A 216 -17.38 26.37 29.11
C TYR A 216 -16.97 25.37 28.01
N LEU A 217 -17.79 25.33 26.97
CA LEU A 217 -17.54 24.60 25.72
C LEU A 217 -17.15 25.60 24.62
N ALA A 218 -16.14 25.25 23.83
CA ALA A 218 -15.88 25.84 22.53
C ALA A 218 -16.40 24.86 21.47
N GLU A 219 -17.51 25.23 20.83
CA GLU A 219 -18.23 24.40 19.88
C GLU A 219 -17.88 24.84 18.45
N GLY A 220 -17.41 23.89 17.64
CA GLY A 220 -17.13 24.09 16.23
C GLY A 220 -18.27 23.52 15.40
N TYR A 221 -19.02 24.38 14.71
CA TYR A 221 -20.16 23.95 13.90
C TYR A 221 -20.24 24.59 12.52
N CYS A 222 -20.98 23.93 11.62
CA CYS A 222 -21.28 24.42 10.29
C CYS A 222 -22.42 25.45 10.30
N ALA A 223 -22.12 26.72 9.99
CA ALA A 223 -23.12 27.79 9.93
C ALA A 223 -23.02 28.66 8.68
N PRO A 224 -24.16 29.05 8.06
CA PRO A 224 -24.15 30.02 6.98
C PRO A 224 -23.70 31.41 7.49
N ASN A 225 -22.68 31.99 6.84
CA ASN A 225 -22.15 33.30 7.23
C ASN A 225 -23.19 34.41 7.03
N SER A 226 -23.71 34.95 8.13
CA SER A 226 -24.73 36.01 8.13
C SER A 226 -24.25 37.37 7.58
N ASN A 227 -22.93 37.59 7.49
CA ASN A 227 -22.35 38.86 7.01
C ASN A 227 -22.14 38.89 5.49
N TYR A 228 -22.21 37.76 4.79
CA TYR A 228 -22.00 37.66 3.34
C TYR A 228 -23.08 36.82 2.65
N PRO A 229 -24.34 37.31 2.59
CA PRO A 229 -25.49 36.56 2.07
C PRO A 229 -25.43 36.25 0.56
N GLU A 230 -24.48 36.82 -0.19
CA GLU A 230 -24.31 36.59 -1.63
C GLU A 230 -23.31 35.47 -1.97
N VAL A 231 -22.56 34.97 -0.98
CA VAL A 231 -21.64 33.85 -1.15
C VAL A 231 -22.31 32.62 -0.52
N ASN A 232 -22.52 31.57 -1.32
CA ASN A 232 -23.25 30.36 -0.91
C ASN A 232 -22.76 29.81 0.44
N ALA A 233 -23.71 29.27 1.22
CA ALA A 233 -23.70 28.89 2.64
C ALA A 233 -22.63 27.89 3.15
N ASN A 234 -21.48 27.72 2.49
CA ASN A 234 -20.63 26.55 2.66
C ASN A 234 -19.16 26.86 3.01
N TYR A 235 -18.89 27.94 3.74
CA TYR A 235 -17.58 28.18 4.36
C TYR A 235 -17.64 27.76 5.84
N LEU A 236 -16.68 26.92 6.29
CA LEU A 236 -16.38 26.72 7.72
C LEU A 236 -15.92 28.04 8.35
N SER A 237 -16.03 28.29 9.65
CA SER A 237 -16.78 27.68 10.76
C SER A 237 -17.03 28.86 11.70
N SER A 238 -18.21 28.99 12.28
CA SER A 238 -18.34 29.89 13.42
C SER A 238 -18.00 29.09 14.65
N VAL A 239 -16.83 29.33 15.25
CA VAL A 239 -16.59 28.87 16.62
C VAL A 239 -17.45 29.72 17.53
N GLN A 240 -18.43 29.10 18.19
CA GLN A 240 -19.11 29.77 19.28
C GLN A 240 -18.29 29.60 20.55
N TYR A 241 -17.42 30.58 20.79
CA TYR A 241 -16.65 30.64 22.01
C TYR A 241 -17.56 30.90 23.21
N ASN A 242 -17.28 30.22 24.33
CA ASN A 242 -17.83 30.47 25.66
C ASN A 242 -19.30 30.05 25.85
N ILE A 243 -19.69 28.86 25.36
CA ILE A 243 -20.96 28.26 25.75
C ILE A 243 -20.82 27.81 27.21
N LYS A 244 -21.53 28.46 28.13
CA LYS A 244 -21.51 28.08 29.54
C LYS A 244 -22.35 26.83 29.74
N CYS A 245 -21.72 25.74 30.17
CA CYS A 245 -22.42 24.51 30.51
C CYS A 245 -22.93 24.59 31.96
N ASP A 246 -24.21 24.31 32.19
CA ASP A 246 -24.82 24.44 33.53
C ASP A 246 -24.17 23.52 34.58
N ASN A 247 -23.65 22.36 34.17
CA ASN A 247 -22.94 21.41 35.04
C ASN A 247 -21.47 21.20 34.64
N GLY A 248 -20.89 22.16 33.91
CA GLY A 248 -19.57 22.04 33.33
C GLY A 248 -19.55 21.25 32.02
N CYS A 249 -18.43 21.37 31.34
CA CYS A 249 -18.03 20.67 30.14
C CYS A 249 -17.06 19.55 30.52
N LEU A 250 -17.22 18.37 29.93
CA LEU A 250 -16.32 17.24 30.05
C LEU A 250 -16.12 16.64 28.65
N ASP A 251 -14.87 16.50 28.23
CA ASP A 251 -14.49 15.92 26.93
C ASP A 251 -15.24 16.53 25.74
N GLY A 252 -15.18 17.86 25.62
CA GLY A 252 -15.77 18.57 24.47
C GLY A 252 -17.30 18.52 24.40
N LYS A 253 -18.00 18.26 25.51
CA LYS A 253 -19.48 18.37 25.58
C LYS A 253 -19.97 18.87 26.94
N CYS A 254 -21.11 19.54 26.96
CA CYS A 254 -21.78 19.95 28.19
C CYS A 254 -22.39 18.75 28.92
N VAL A 255 -22.15 18.67 30.22
CA VAL A 255 -22.70 17.62 31.10
C VAL A 255 -24.16 17.95 31.41
N GLU A 256 -25.09 17.05 31.07
CA GLU A 256 -26.48 17.17 31.50
C GLU A 256 -26.59 16.96 33.01
N GLU A 257 -27.62 17.54 33.66
CA GLU A 257 -27.86 17.28 35.09
C GLU A 257 -28.07 15.78 35.25
N VAL A 258 -27.07 15.10 35.80
CA VAL A 258 -27.18 13.69 36.16
C VAL A 258 -28.33 13.62 37.15
N ALA A 259 -29.45 13.06 36.71
CA ALA A 259 -30.55 12.75 37.60
C ALA A 259 -29.94 12.00 38.78
N GLN A 260 -30.12 12.51 40.00
CA GLN A 260 -29.61 11.88 41.21
C GLN A 260 -30.27 10.50 41.35
N THR A 261 -29.71 9.52 40.68
CA THR A 261 -29.99 8.11 40.87
C THR A 261 -28.89 7.56 41.74
N GLU A 262 -29.33 6.58 42.54
CA GLU A 262 -28.66 5.88 43.62
C GLU A 262 -27.16 5.65 43.40
N ASN A 263 -26.39 5.56 44.49
CA ASN A 263 -24.97 5.23 44.49
C ASN A 263 -24.65 4.15 43.44
N ILE A 264 -24.21 4.57 42.26
CA ILE A 264 -23.76 3.70 41.18
C ILE A 264 -22.24 3.72 41.30
N CYS A 265 -21.70 2.54 41.49
CA CYS A 265 -20.30 2.25 41.28
C CYS A 265 -20.21 1.86 39.80
N ASP A 266 -19.52 2.67 38.99
CA ASP A 266 -19.32 2.42 37.57
C ASP A 266 -17.83 2.22 37.31
N ASP A 267 -17.50 1.08 36.73
CA ASP A 267 -16.14 0.64 36.46
C ASP A 267 -15.88 0.90 34.96
N TYR A 268 -15.20 2.01 34.65
CA TYR A 268 -15.19 2.59 33.30
C TYR A 268 -14.50 1.71 32.26
N ASN A 269 -13.64 0.79 32.69
CA ASN A 269 -12.89 -0.13 31.84
C ASN A 269 -13.29 -1.60 32.03
N GLY A 270 -14.31 -1.89 32.85
CA GLY A 270 -14.83 -3.24 33.04
C GLY A 270 -13.86 -4.17 33.77
N ASN A 271 -12.95 -3.63 34.58
CA ASN A 271 -11.95 -4.42 35.26
C ASN A 271 -12.57 -5.18 36.43
N THR A 272 -12.45 -6.49 36.36
CA THR A 272 -12.58 -7.37 37.52
C THR A 272 -11.27 -7.36 38.28
N ASP A 273 -11.29 -7.16 39.61
CA ASP A 273 -10.23 -7.46 40.61
C ASP A 273 -8.98 -8.22 40.03
N ASP A 274 -8.15 -7.53 39.23
CA ASP A 274 -6.98 -7.98 38.48
C ASP A 274 -5.84 -6.97 38.69
N PRO A 275 -4.82 -7.33 39.49
CA PRO A 275 -3.76 -6.40 39.87
C PRO A 275 -2.80 -6.04 38.75
N TYR A 276 -2.96 -6.60 37.54
CA TYR A 276 -2.07 -6.36 36.40
C TYR A 276 -2.66 -5.40 35.36
N VAL A 277 -3.89 -4.90 35.57
CA VAL A 277 -4.54 -3.93 34.69
C VAL A 277 -4.92 -2.71 35.52
N PHE A 278 -4.58 -1.51 35.05
CA PHE A 278 -4.92 -0.28 35.74
C PHE A 278 -6.43 -0.04 35.71
N GLY A 279 -7.08 0.11 36.87
CA GLY A 279 -8.51 0.37 37.04
C GLY A 279 -8.85 1.80 37.48
N GLU A 280 -10.00 2.30 37.00
CA GLU A 280 -10.65 3.51 37.53
C GLU A 280 -12.14 3.28 37.82
N VAL A 281 -12.54 3.56 39.05
CA VAL A 281 -13.92 3.42 39.52
C VAL A 281 -14.53 4.77 39.84
N TYR A 282 -15.69 5.06 39.23
CA TYR A 282 -16.52 6.18 39.64
C TYR A 282 -17.53 5.73 40.68
N TYR A 283 -17.43 6.31 41.88
CA TYR A 283 -18.36 6.02 42.97
C TYR A 283 -18.79 7.32 43.66
N ASN A 284 -20.10 7.59 43.66
CA ASN A 284 -20.71 8.74 44.33
C ASN A 284 -20.12 10.11 43.97
N GLY A 285 -19.81 10.34 42.69
CA GLY A 285 -19.29 11.63 42.25
C GLY A 285 -17.78 11.80 42.37
N ALA A 286 -17.05 10.75 42.78
CA ALA A 286 -15.60 10.74 42.86
C ALA A 286 -15.03 9.59 42.01
N ILE A 287 -13.86 9.82 41.42
CA ILE A 287 -13.08 8.80 40.72
C ILE A 287 -12.03 8.23 41.68
N TYR A 288 -11.91 6.91 41.70
CA TYR A 288 -10.96 6.14 42.49
C TYR A 288 -10.11 5.32 41.52
N SER A 289 -8.85 5.70 41.36
CA SER A 289 -7.90 5.00 40.51
C SER A 289 -6.99 4.10 41.34
N ASP A 290 -6.56 2.99 40.74
CA ASP A 290 -5.60 2.07 41.34
C ASP A 290 -4.30 2.77 41.70
N LYS A 291 -3.72 2.36 42.83
CA LYS A 291 -2.51 3.02 43.33
C LYS A 291 -1.60 2.10 44.11
N CYS A 292 -0.30 2.26 43.87
CA CYS A 292 0.73 1.65 44.68
C CYS A 292 0.79 2.35 46.05
N GLU A 293 0.39 1.66 47.12
CA GLU A 293 0.58 2.14 48.51
C GLU A 293 2.07 2.07 48.89
N THR A 294 2.81 1.12 48.33
CA THR A 294 4.28 0.98 48.41
C THR A 294 4.83 0.36 47.12
N ASP A 295 6.15 0.31 46.95
CA ASP A 295 6.82 -0.32 45.81
C ASP A 295 6.46 -1.80 45.62
N SER A 296 5.79 -2.48 46.56
CA SER A 296 5.34 -3.88 46.42
C SER A 296 3.89 -4.10 46.82
N GLN A 297 3.11 -3.05 47.06
CA GLN A 297 1.72 -3.18 47.51
C GLN A 297 0.80 -2.29 46.68
N LEU A 298 -0.12 -2.93 45.96
CA LEU A 298 -1.15 -2.29 45.15
C LEU A 298 -2.47 -2.22 45.95
N SER A 299 -3.13 -1.07 45.95
CA SER A 299 -4.55 -0.96 46.29
C SER A 299 -5.35 -0.81 45.01
N GLU A 300 -6.09 -1.86 44.70
CA GLU A 300 -6.97 -1.95 43.54
C GLU A 300 -8.40 -1.59 43.96
N TYR A 301 -9.01 -0.64 43.26
CA TYR A 301 -10.40 -0.21 43.44
C TYR A 301 -11.25 -0.85 42.35
N TYR A 302 -12.31 -1.55 42.73
CA TYR A 302 -13.21 -2.18 41.78
C TYR A 302 -14.65 -2.13 42.29
N CYS A 303 -15.61 -2.28 41.38
CA CYS A 303 -17.03 -2.34 41.75
C CYS A 303 -17.49 -3.77 42.03
N SER A 304 -17.95 -4.04 43.26
CA SER A 304 -18.65 -5.28 43.61
C SER A 304 -20.16 -5.02 43.68
N GLY A 305 -20.81 -5.05 42.52
CA GLY A 305 -22.17 -4.52 42.38
C GLY A 305 -22.18 -2.99 42.46
N ASN A 306 -23.00 -2.41 43.34
CA ASN A 306 -23.07 -0.95 43.53
C ASN A 306 -22.20 -0.43 44.68
N GLU A 307 -21.33 -1.27 45.25
CA GLU A 307 -20.43 -0.89 46.33
C GLU A 307 -18.99 -0.84 45.79
N LEU A 308 -18.28 0.25 46.10
CA LEU A 308 -16.84 0.38 45.89
C LEU A 308 -16.11 -0.53 46.87
N GLU A 309 -15.37 -1.51 46.35
CA GLU A 309 -14.48 -2.38 47.13
C GLU A 309 -13.02 -2.03 46.85
N VAL A 310 -12.15 -2.42 47.78
CA VAL A 310 -10.70 -2.23 47.63
C VAL A 310 -9.97 -3.51 47.99
N HIS A 311 -9.27 -4.12 47.02
CA HIS A 311 -8.34 -5.22 47.29
C HIS A 311 -6.93 -4.66 47.48
N ARG A 312 -6.17 -5.26 48.39
CA ARG A 312 -4.72 -5.05 48.47
C ARG A 312 -3.95 -6.26 47.96
N TYR A 313 -3.14 -6.05 46.93
CA TYR A 313 -2.25 -7.06 46.39
C TYR A 313 -0.81 -6.83 46.83
N GLU A 314 -0.07 -7.92 47.04
CA GLU A 314 1.38 -7.89 47.23
C GLU A 314 2.04 -8.24 45.88
N CYS A 315 2.58 -7.24 45.20
CA CYS A 315 3.21 -7.38 43.90
C CYS A 315 4.61 -7.98 44.06
N THR A 316 4.80 -9.22 43.60
CA THR A 316 6.08 -9.95 43.74
C THR A 316 7.27 -9.27 43.08
N ASN A 317 7.06 -8.54 41.99
CA ASN A 317 8.12 -7.84 41.24
C ASN A 317 8.04 -6.31 41.36
N GLY A 318 7.15 -5.84 42.23
CA GLY A 318 6.93 -4.43 42.48
C GLY A 318 5.64 -3.89 41.87
N CYS A 319 5.28 -2.68 42.31
CA CYS A 319 4.09 -1.95 41.87
C CYS A 319 4.54 -0.63 41.27
N GLU A 320 4.05 -0.31 40.08
CA GLU A 320 4.32 0.94 39.39
C GLU A 320 3.03 1.42 38.70
N GLU A 321 2.78 2.73 38.74
CA GLU A 321 1.60 3.38 38.12
C GLU A 321 0.23 2.75 38.43
N GLY A 322 0.08 2.13 39.60
CA GLY A 322 -1.20 1.52 39.99
C GLY A 322 -1.42 0.12 39.42
N ILE A 323 -0.36 -0.56 38.98
CA ILE A 323 -0.39 -1.98 38.59
C ILE A 323 0.76 -2.76 39.21
N CYS A 324 0.58 -4.06 39.42
CA CYS A 324 1.67 -4.97 39.72
C CYS A 324 2.47 -5.25 38.44
N ILE A 325 3.80 -5.14 38.53
CA ILE A 325 4.68 -5.42 37.39
C ILE A 325 4.86 -6.95 37.27
N LEU A 326 4.79 -7.49 36.05
CA LEU A 326 5.03 -8.92 35.79
C LEU A 326 6.51 -9.30 35.87
N TYR A 327 7.41 -8.38 35.53
CA TYR A 327 8.87 -8.56 35.58
C TYR A 327 9.55 -7.25 35.99
N LYS A 328 10.42 -7.29 36.99
CA LYS A 328 11.21 -6.11 37.37
C LYS A 328 12.41 -6.03 36.44
N GLU A 329 12.46 -5.03 35.57
CA GLU A 329 13.68 -4.73 34.84
C GLU A 329 14.78 -4.39 35.86
N VAL A 330 15.90 -5.12 35.78
CA VAL A 330 17.02 -4.90 36.68
C VAL A 330 17.71 -3.63 36.23
N ASP A 331 17.48 -2.56 36.98
CA ASP A 331 18.13 -1.25 36.81
C ASP A 331 19.67 -1.43 36.86
N GLU A 332 20.32 -1.50 35.70
CA GLU A 332 21.77 -1.62 35.52
C GLU A 332 22.47 -0.26 35.75
N SER A 333 22.27 0.33 36.93
CA SER A 333 22.90 1.60 37.32
C SER A 333 23.73 1.55 38.59
N GLU A 334 24.43 0.44 38.88
CA GLU A 334 25.64 0.47 39.73
C GLU A 334 26.76 -0.43 39.16
N THR A 335 27.94 0.18 39.04
CA THR A 335 29.15 -0.30 38.35
C THR A 335 29.84 -1.49 39.02
N GLU A 336 30.24 -2.50 38.24
CA GLU A 336 31.51 -3.25 38.41
C GLU A 336 31.92 -3.89 37.06
N GLU A 337 33.17 -3.66 36.61
CA GLU A 337 33.75 -4.36 35.45
C GLU A 337 33.94 -5.84 35.79
N SER A 338 33.23 -6.75 35.11
CA SER A 338 33.41 -8.19 35.27
C SER A 338 33.55 -8.88 33.90
N CYS A 339 34.66 -9.61 33.69
CA CYS A 339 34.76 -10.63 32.64
C CYS A 339 33.84 -11.81 33.00
N TYR A 340 33.09 -12.36 32.05
CA TYR A 340 32.44 -13.65 32.21
C TYR A 340 33.16 -14.69 31.33
N GLU A 341 33.79 -15.69 31.94
CA GLU A 341 34.38 -16.84 31.24
C GLU A 341 33.26 -17.78 30.74
N ALA A 342 33.18 -18.01 29.43
CA ALA A 342 32.54 -19.20 28.89
C ALA A 342 33.55 -20.36 28.96
N LEU A 343 33.37 -21.24 29.95
CA LEU A 343 33.90 -22.60 30.06
C LEU A 343 35.41 -22.82 29.76
N LYS A 344 36.19 -22.80 30.84
CA LYS A 344 37.56 -23.32 30.95
C LYS A 344 37.73 -24.75 30.40
N ASN A 345 38.25 -24.88 29.18
CA ASN A 345 38.94 -26.09 28.71
C ASN A 345 40.22 -25.68 27.95
N ASN A 346 41.37 -25.71 28.63
CA ASN A 346 42.70 -25.44 28.07
C ASN A 346 43.13 -26.49 27.02
N ASN A 347 42.46 -26.56 25.87
CA ASN A 347 42.85 -27.42 24.77
C ASN A 347 42.74 -26.64 23.46
N LEU A 348 43.88 -26.15 22.97
CA LEU A 348 44.10 -25.34 21.76
C LEU A 348 43.68 -26.01 20.42
N THR A 349 42.71 -26.92 20.43
CA THR A 349 42.32 -27.77 19.29
C THR A 349 40.81 -27.86 19.06
N ASN A 350 39.98 -27.19 19.88
CA ASN A 350 38.54 -27.12 19.64
C ASN A 350 38.08 -25.64 19.63
N ASP A 351 37.09 -25.40 18.79
CA ASP A 351 36.54 -24.12 18.36
C ASP A 351 36.05 -23.20 19.51
N GLY A 352 36.31 -21.89 19.35
CA GLY A 352 35.48 -20.81 19.90
C GLY A 352 35.68 -20.37 21.35
N ASP A 353 36.86 -19.90 21.75
CA ASP A 353 36.97 -19.05 22.94
C ASP A 353 36.71 -17.58 22.53
N VAL A 354 35.48 -17.13 22.74
CA VAL A 354 35.06 -15.74 22.52
C VAL A 354 35.21 -14.97 23.83
N CYS A 355 36.08 -13.96 23.86
CA CYS A 355 36.13 -13.03 24.98
C CYS A 355 35.21 -11.84 24.70
N MET A 356 34.12 -11.74 25.47
CA MET A 356 33.24 -10.56 25.47
C MET A 356 33.70 -9.57 26.54
N THR A 357 33.92 -8.32 26.15
CA THR A 357 34.14 -7.22 27.10
C THR A 357 33.04 -6.17 26.92
N LYS A 358 32.37 -5.79 28.01
CA LYS A 358 31.33 -4.75 28.02
C LYS A 358 31.96 -3.45 28.51
N ILE A 359 32.00 -2.44 27.65
CA ILE A 359 32.46 -1.09 28.02
C ILE A 359 31.27 -0.15 27.80
N GLY A 360 30.60 0.23 28.90
CA GLY A 360 29.35 0.99 28.84
C GLY A 360 28.18 0.13 28.33
N SER A 361 27.35 0.67 27.44
CA SER A 361 26.22 -0.04 26.82
C SER A 361 26.62 -0.94 25.65
N SER A 362 27.90 -0.97 25.28
CA SER A 362 28.39 -1.69 24.11
C SER A 362 29.12 -2.97 24.53
N THR A 363 28.69 -4.10 23.96
CA THR A 363 29.39 -5.39 24.06
C THR A 363 30.34 -5.51 22.87
N TYR A 364 31.62 -5.75 23.15
CA TYR A 364 32.63 -6.00 22.12
C TYR A 364 33.02 -7.47 22.14
N GLU A 365 32.79 -8.14 21.01
CA GLU A 365 33.20 -9.51 20.77
C GLU A 365 34.62 -9.52 20.17
N LYS A 366 35.55 -10.26 20.77
CA LYS A 366 36.87 -10.50 20.18
C LYS A 366 37.12 -12.00 20.05
N THR A 367 37.32 -12.42 18.81
CA THR A 367 37.74 -13.77 18.44
C THR A 367 39.23 -13.81 18.15
N SER A 368 39.87 -14.95 18.47
CA SER A 368 41.28 -15.19 18.15
C SER A 368 41.49 -15.10 16.64
N ALA A 369 42.57 -14.43 16.20
CA ALA A 369 42.82 -14.15 14.79
C ALA A 369 44.27 -14.46 14.39
N CYS A 370 44.47 -14.84 13.12
CA CYS A 370 45.79 -15.06 12.56
C CYS A 370 46.45 -13.73 12.20
N GLU A 371 47.54 -13.36 12.88
CA GLU A 371 48.32 -12.17 12.55
C GLU A 371 49.64 -12.55 11.84
N GLY A 372 50.04 -11.77 10.84
CA GLY A 372 51.40 -11.82 10.30
C GLY A 372 51.73 -12.98 9.36
N GLY A 373 50.79 -13.41 8.51
CA GLY A 373 51.09 -14.33 7.40
C GLY A 373 51.25 -15.80 7.80
N SER A 374 50.29 -16.31 8.58
CA SER A 374 50.09 -17.73 8.97
C SER A 374 50.95 -18.31 10.11
N CYS A 375 51.84 -17.55 10.75
CA CYS A 375 52.74 -18.10 11.79
C CYS A 375 52.39 -17.74 13.24
N TYR A 376 51.35 -16.94 13.50
CA TYR A 376 50.95 -16.57 14.87
C TYR A 376 49.42 -16.49 14.99
N VAL A 377 48.89 -16.96 16.13
CA VAL A 377 47.53 -16.69 16.60
C VAL A 377 47.61 -15.63 17.69
N GLN A 378 46.82 -14.56 17.57
CA GLN A 378 46.57 -13.65 18.68
C GLN A 378 45.39 -14.19 19.48
N GLU A 379 45.67 -14.73 20.68
CA GLU A 379 44.68 -15.30 21.58
C GLU A 379 44.21 -14.24 22.58
N TYR A 380 42.90 -14.15 22.79
CA TYR A 380 42.25 -13.26 23.75
C TYR A 380 41.67 -14.10 24.89
N TYR A 381 42.06 -13.81 26.14
CA TYR A 381 41.57 -14.54 27.31
C TYR A 381 41.46 -13.62 28.54
N CYS A 382 40.61 -13.96 29.50
CA CYS A 382 40.58 -13.29 30.81
C CYS A 382 41.44 -14.09 31.81
N GLU A 383 42.26 -13.41 32.61
CA GLU A 383 42.92 -14.01 33.78
C GLU A 383 42.68 -13.11 34.99
N ASP A 384 42.03 -13.66 36.02
CA ASP A 384 41.59 -12.94 37.23
C ASP A 384 40.67 -11.74 36.92
N ASP A 385 39.68 -11.93 36.06
CA ASP A 385 38.74 -10.91 35.56
C ASP A 385 39.38 -9.72 34.82
N ILE A 386 40.66 -9.84 34.48
CA ILE A 386 41.39 -8.86 33.70
C ILE A 386 41.58 -9.41 32.28
N TYR A 387 41.07 -8.66 31.31
CA TYR A 387 41.30 -8.93 29.89
C TYR A 387 42.81 -8.96 29.56
N LYS A 388 43.25 -10.03 28.89
CA LYS A 388 44.60 -10.21 28.39
C LYS A 388 44.58 -10.69 26.93
N ASN A 389 45.68 -10.46 26.23
CA ASN A 389 45.94 -11.10 24.96
C ASN A 389 47.42 -11.51 24.85
N GLU A 390 47.68 -12.56 24.09
CA GLU A 390 49.02 -13.08 23.84
C GLU A 390 49.17 -13.52 22.38
N LEU A 391 50.37 -13.33 21.81
CA LEU A 391 50.70 -13.84 20.48
C LEU A 391 51.36 -15.20 20.62
N ILE A 392 50.68 -16.25 20.18
CA ILE A 392 51.15 -17.63 20.21
C ILE A 392 51.72 -18.00 18.84
N PRO A 393 52.99 -18.44 18.74
CA PRO A 393 53.56 -18.93 17.49
C PRO A 393 52.92 -20.26 17.07
N CYS A 394 52.48 -20.33 15.81
CA CYS A 394 51.92 -21.52 15.16
C CYS A 394 52.77 -21.91 13.93
N GLU A 395 52.73 -23.20 13.55
CA GLU A 395 53.35 -23.65 12.30
C GLU A 395 52.49 -23.25 11.08
N TYR A 396 51.16 -23.34 11.20
CA TYR A 396 50.18 -22.80 10.26
C TYR A 396 48.97 -22.25 11.04
N CYS A 397 48.41 -21.11 10.63
CA CYS A 397 47.24 -20.48 11.25
C CYS A 397 46.11 -20.32 10.23
N LYS A 398 44.91 -20.82 10.55
CA LYS A 398 43.69 -20.62 9.78
C LYS A 398 42.54 -20.34 10.75
N GLU A 399 41.77 -19.28 10.49
CA GLU A 399 40.58 -18.91 11.29
C GLU A 399 40.83 -18.82 12.81
N GLY A 400 42.03 -18.34 13.20
CA GLY A 400 42.37 -18.17 14.62
C GLY A 400 42.87 -19.42 15.34
N LEU A 401 43.13 -20.52 14.62
CA LEU A 401 43.61 -21.79 15.19
C LEU A 401 45.01 -22.17 14.67
N CYS A 402 45.87 -22.67 15.57
CA CYS A 402 47.15 -23.28 15.18
C CYS A 402 46.92 -24.70 14.64
N SER A 403 47.36 -24.99 13.41
CA SER A 403 47.42 -26.33 12.83
C SER A 403 48.86 -26.79 12.63
N ASN A 404 49.08 -28.10 12.77
CA ASN A 404 50.37 -28.75 12.50
C ASN A 404 50.44 -29.40 11.10
N ASP A 405 49.34 -29.41 10.33
CA ASP A 405 49.31 -29.98 8.98
C ASP A 405 49.16 -28.87 7.91
N PRO A 406 49.99 -28.88 6.85
CA PRO A 406 49.79 -28.01 5.68
C PRO A 406 48.55 -28.50 4.92
N PHE A 407 47.49 -27.70 4.88
CA PHE A 407 46.22 -28.07 4.24
C PHE A 407 46.39 -28.24 2.72
N GLU A 408 45.95 -29.39 2.19
CA GLU A 408 45.70 -29.61 0.75
C GLU A 408 44.34 -29.00 0.39
N GLU A 409 44.31 -28.04 -0.54
CA GLU A 409 43.07 -27.41 -1.04
C GLU A 409 42.24 -28.42 -1.85
N GLU A 410 41.02 -28.74 -1.38
CA GLU A 410 39.93 -29.18 -2.25
C GLU A 410 39.14 -27.94 -2.68
N SER A 411 39.21 -27.61 -3.96
CA SER A 411 38.56 -26.44 -4.57
C SER A 411 37.06 -26.70 -4.78
N ALA A 412 36.20 -25.96 -4.08
CA ALA A 412 34.83 -25.75 -4.51
C ALA A 412 34.81 -24.61 -5.54
N ASP A 413 34.33 -24.89 -6.75
CA ASP A 413 34.24 -23.93 -7.85
C ASP A 413 33.09 -22.94 -7.57
N VAL A 414 33.40 -21.78 -6.98
CA VAL A 414 32.49 -20.63 -6.89
C VAL A 414 32.69 -19.78 -8.15
N GLU A 415 31.64 -19.62 -8.96
CA GLU A 415 31.69 -18.89 -10.23
C GLU A 415 31.18 -17.45 -10.03
N TYR A 416 32.10 -16.48 -9.99
CA TYR A 416 31.75 -15.06 -9.88
C TYR A 416 31.50 -14.45 -11.27
N TYR A 417 30.38 -13.73 -11.44
CA TYR A 417 30.08 -12.98 -12.66
C TYR A 417 30.12 -11.48 -12.39
N CYS A 418 30.88 -10.75 -13.21
CA CYS A 418 30.86 -9.30 -13.24
C CYS A 418 30.75 -8.82 -14.68
N ASN A 419 29.80 -7.92 -14.93
CA ASN A 419 29.66 -7.24 -16.20
C ASN A 419 29.81 -5.73 -15.99
N ASP A 420 30.80 -5.16 -16.68
CA ASP A 420 31.16 -3.75 -16.64
C ASP A 420 30.69 -3.12 -17.95
N THR A 421 29.80 -2.12 -17.91
CA THR A 421 29.16 -1.57 -19.11
C THR A 421 30.10 -0.71 -19.94
N ASP A 422 31.21 -0.23 -19.37
CA ASP A 422 32.25 0.50 -20.09
C ASP A 422 33.60 -0.26 -20.01
N PRO A 423 33.90 -1.13 -20.99
CA PRO A 423 35.02 -2.08 -20.91
C PRO A 423 36.43 -1.45 -20.97
N SER A 424 36.60 -0.15 -20.76
CA SER A 424 37.85 0.58 -20.91
C SER A 424 38.20 1.61 -19.83
N LYS A 425 37.43 1.73 -18.74
CA LYS A 425 37.56 2.86 -17.80
C LYS A 425 37.42 4.21 -18.54
N ASP A 426 36.40 4.30 -19.38
CA ASP A 426 36.20 5.49 -20.20
C ASP A 426 35.40 6.51 -19.40
N ASN A 427 36.13 7.31 -18.61
CA ASN A 427 35.60 8.36 -17.73
C ASN A 427 34.71 9.42 -18.42
N PHE A 428 34.47 9.33 -19.73
CA PHE A 428 33.57 10.19 -20.49
C PHE A 428 32.22 9.52 -20.81
N TYR A 429 32.03 8.26 -20.41
CA TYR A 429 30.77 7.53 -20.43
C TYR A 429 30.46 7.08 -19.01
N ARG A 430 29.17 7.08 -18.65
CA ARG A 430 28.73 6.62 -17.34
C ARG A 430 28.78 5.09 -17.33
N GLY A 431 29.74 4.54 -16.61
CA GLY A 431 29.91 3.12 -16.35
C GLY A 431 28.97 2.62 -15.26
N LYS A 432 28.56 1.36 -15.41
CA LYS A 432 27.78 0.57 -14.45
C LYS A 432 28.40 -0.81 -14.33
N ILE A 433 28.42 -1.34 -13.11
CA ILE A 433 28.82 -2.71 -12.83
C ILE A 433 27.66 -3.49 -12.27
N TYR A 434 27.42 -4.66 -12.86
CA TYR A 434 26.54 -5.68 -12.32
C TYR A 434 27.37 -6.80 -11.70
N PHE A 435 27.27 -6.96 -10.37
CA PHE A 435 27.95 -8.01 -9.61
C PHE A 435 26.95 -9.05 -9.09
N VAL A 436 27.24 -10.33 -9.35
CA VAL A 436 26.40 -11.47 -8.90
C VAL A 436 27.22 -12.39 -8.01
N GLU A 437 26.73 -12.64 -6.79
CA GLU A 437 27.30 -13.60 -5.85
C GLU A 437 26.33 -14.78 -5.67
N THR A 438 26.75 -15.99 -6.05
CA THR A 438 26.00 -17.23 -5.82
C THR A 438 26.48 -17.91 -4.55
N ILE A 439 25.63 -18.01 -3.53
CA ILE A 439 25.89 -18.77 -2.31
C ILE A 439 25.24 -20.14 -2.49
N ASP A 440 25.99 -21.23 -2.30
CA ASP A 440 25.38 -22.56 -2.32
C ASP A 440 25.84 -23.43 -1.13
N HIS A 441 24.86 -23.83 -0.31
CA HIS A 441 24.72 -25.24 0.07
C HIS A 441 23.25 -25.66 0.29
N ASP A 442 22.31 -24.70 0.41
CA ASP A 442 20.88 -24.99 0.57
C ASP A 442 19.99 -24.33 -0.51
N GLY A 443 20.59 -23.72 -1.54
CA GLY A 443 19.92 -23.26 -2.76
C GLY A 443 18.66 -22.42 -2.57
N ASP A 444 18.78 -21.17 -2.10
CA ASP A 444 17.76 -20.11 -2.27
C ASP A 444 18.39 -18.72 -1.97
N GLY A 445 18.99 -18.07 -2.97
CA GLY A 445 19.42 -16.66 -2.88
C GLY A 445 20.52 -16.27 -3.86
N ILE A 446 20.18 -15.46 -4.87
CA ILE A 446 21.15 -14.72 -5.69
C ILE A 446 21.14 -13.28 -5.20
N LEU A 447 22.29 -12.76 -4.76
CA LEU A 447 22.44 -11.34 -4.42
C LEU A 447 22.98 -10.59 -5.64
N TYR A 448 22.27 -9.53 -6.03
CA TYR A 448 22.65 -8.60 -7.10
C TYR A 448 23.09 -7.28 -6.48
N TYR A 449 24.24 -6.78 -6.91
CA TYR A 449 24.72 -5.45 -6.54
C TYR A 449 24.98 -4.65 -7.82
N GLU A 450 24.45 -3.42 -7.88
CA GLU A 450 24.70 -2.45 -8.94
C GLU A 450 25.54 -1.31 -8.37
N TYR A 451 26.59 -0.92 -9.10
CA TYR A 451 27.40 0.25 -8.79
C TYR A 451 27.56 1.10 -10.06
N GLU A 452 27.55 2.41 -9.92
CA GLU A 452 27.71 3.36 -11.03
C GLU A 452 28.82 4.37 -10.75
N ASP A 453 29.35 4.98 -11.81
CA ASP A 453 30.34 6.04 -11.66
C ASP A 453 29.72 7.28 -11.01
N GLU A 454 30.44 7.87 -10.04
CA GLU A 454 29.91 8.96 -9.21
C GLU A 454 30.85 10.17 -9.15
N CYS A 455 30.32 11.37 -9.30
CA CYS A 455 31.07 12.61 -9.10
C CYS A 455 31.22 12.94 -7.59
N MET A 456 32.44 13.22 -7.14
CA MET A 456 32.67 13.61 -5.73
C MET A 456 32.18 15.05 -5.45
N SER A 457 31.25 15.17 -4.49
CA SER A 457 30.39 16.34 -4.25
C SER A 457 31.07 17.62 -3.77
N GLU A 458 32.34 17.61 -3.35
CA GLU A 458 32.93 18.81 -2.74
C GLU A 458 33.58 19.80 -3.74
N ASN A 459 33.89 19.40 -4.98
CA ASN A 459 34.33 20.34 -6.03
C ASN A 459 33.96 19.90 -7.46
N GLY A 460 33.34 18.74 -7.66
CA GLY A 460 33.07 18.20 -8.99
C GLY A 460 34.34 17.85 -9.79
N ASP A 461 35.55 17.99 -9.27
CA ASP A 461 36.79 17.78 -10.04
C ASP A 461 37.20 16.29 -10.16
N TYR A 462 36.51 15.39 -9.48
CA TYR A 462 36.87 13.97 -9.42
C TYR A 462 35.65 13.07 -9.67
N LEU A 463 35.86 12.06 -10.51
CA LEU A 463 34.97 10.94 -10.77
C LEU A 463 35.47 9.71 -10.01
N TYR A 464 34.59 8.98 -9.32
CA TYR A 464 34.88 7.62 -8.88
C TYR A 464 34.50 6.65 -9.99
N GLU A 465 35.50 6.19 -10.73
CA GLU A 465 35.31 5.16 -11.74
C GLU A 465 35.18 3.80 -11.03
N VAL A 466 34.04 3.15 -11.19
CA VAL A 466 33.86 1.77 -10.76
C VAL A 466 34.26 0.85 -11.90
N SER A 467 35.22 -0.05 -11.65
CA SER A 467 35.53 -1.15 -12.57
C SER A 467 35.68 -2.45 -11.80
N CYS A 468 35.42 -3.60 -12.44
CA CYS A 468 35.70 -4.90 -11.82
C CYS A 468 36.89 -5.59 -12.46
N SER A 469 37.66 -6.32 -11.64
CA SER A 469 38.80 -7.10 -12.11
C SER A 469 38.88 -8.44 -11.39
N VAL A 470 39.25 -9.50 -12.10
CA VAL A 470 39.51 -10.81 -11.50
C VAL A 470 41.01 -10.93 -11.23
N THR A 471 41.41 -10.96 -9.96
CA THR A 471 42.81 -11.17 -9.55
C THR A 471 42.90 -12.43 -8.71
N ASN A 472 43.66 -13.42 -9.20
CA ASN A 472 43.84 -14.74 -8.56
C ASN A 472 42.53 -15.52 -8.34
N GLY A 473 41.59 -15.44 -9.28
CA GLY A 473 40.30 -16.14 -9.17
C GLY A 473 39.28 -15.44 -8.27
N PHE A 474 39.67 -14.37 -7.58
CA PHE A 474 38.76 -13.54 -6.80
C PHE A 474 38.38 -12.29 -7.58
N LEU A 475 37.09 -12.02 -7.65
CA LEU A 475 36.59 -10.77 -8.21
C LEU A 475 36.87 -9.62 -7.23
N ARG A 476 37.32 -8.48 -7.74
CA ARG A 476 37.55 -7.25 -6.99
C ARG A 476 36.83 -6.11 -7.65
N LEU A 477 36.00 -5.41 -6.87
CA LEU A 477 35.49 -4.09 -7.21
C LEU A 477 36.63 -3.07 -6.99
N ASN A 478 37.00 -2.34 -8.03
CA ASN A 478 37.93 -1.23 -7.96
C ASN A 478 37.15 0.07 -8.04
N ARG A 479 37.42 0.99 -7.11
CA ARG A 479 36.96 2.38 -7.17
C ARG A 479 38.17 3.27 -7.34
N ASP A 480 38.45 3.65 -8.59
CA ASP A 480 39.62 4.46 -8.91
C ASP A 480 39.19 5.92 -9.01
N PRO A 481 39.73 6.84 -8.17
CA PRO A 481 39.44 8.25 -8.31
C PRO A 481 40.15 8.80 -9.55
N VAL A 482 39.39 9.36 -10.49
CA VAL A 482 39.89 9.98 -11.71
C VAL A 482 39.64 11.48 -11.64
N LYS A 483 40.70 12.26 -11.90
CA LYS A 483 40.61 13.71 -11.93
C LYS A 483 40.08 14.18 -13.29
N CYS A 484 38.92 14.82 -13.30
CA CYS A 484 38.34 15.41 -14.51
C CYS A 484 38.96 16.79 -14.78
N GLU A 485 39.41 17.03 -16.01
CA GLU A 485 40.09 18.29 -16.38
C GLU A 485 39.17 19.50 -16.32
N TYR A 486 37.87 19.31 -16.62
CA TYR A 486 36.87 20.38 -16.69
C TYR A 486 35.70 20.20 -15.72
N GLY A 487 35.89 19.36 -14.69
CA GLY A 487 34.85 18.95 -13.77
C GLY A 487 34.11 17.68 -14.23
N CYS A 488 33.26 17.19 -13.36
CA CYS A 488 32.49 15.96 -13.42
C CYS A 488 31.02 16.35 -13.27
N LEU A 489 30.15 15.78 -14.11
CA LEU A 489 28.71 15.96 -14.05
C LEU A 489 28.06 14.59 -14.29
N ASP A 490 27.13 14.19 -13.43
CA ASP A 490 26.33 12.96 -13.57
C ASP A 490 27.12 11.68 -13.84
N GLY A 491 28.24 11.49 -13.13
CA GLY A 491 29.06 10.28 -13.27
C GLY A 491 29.95 10.27 -14.52
N VAL A 492 30.20 11.43 -15.16
CA VAL A 492 31.16 11.55 -16.27
C VAL A 492 32.04 12.78 -16.16
N CYS A 493 33.29 12.68 -16.60
CA CYS A 493 34.18 13.81 -16.80
C CYS A 493 33.72 14.66 -18.00
N LEU A 494 33.80 15.99 -17.86
CA LEU A 494 33.53 16.93 -18.94
C LEU A 494 34.74 17.04 -19.89
N ASN A 495 34.46 17.06 -21.19
CA ASN A 495 35.49 17.18 -22.25
C ASN A 495 35.88 18.64 -22.56
N GLU A 496 35.06 19.61 -22.14
CA GLU A 496 35.27 21.04 -22.39
C GLU A 496 34.87 21.85 -21.13
N PRO A 497 35.50 23.01 -20.88
CA PRO A 497 35.16 23.85 -19.74
C PRO A 497 33.69 24.29 -19.84
N LYS A 498 32.97 24.21 -18.73
CA LYS A 498 31.58 24.68 -18.61
C LYS A 498 31.52 26.12 -19.13
N ALA A 499 30.79 26.33 -20.23
CA ALA A 499 30.65 27.66 -20.82
C ALA A 499 30.06 28.60 -19.77
N GLU A 500 30.80 29.65 -19.40
CA GLU A 500 30.29 30.68 -18.51
C GLU A 500 29.07 31.31 -19.22
N GLU A 501 27.86 31.06 -18.70
CA GLU A 501 26.67 31.77 -19.12
C GLU A 501 26.88 33.27 -18.85
N GLU A 502 27.17 34.04 -19.90
CA GLU A 502 27.04 35.49 -19.86
C GLU A 502 25.55 35.81 -19.66
N VAL A 503 25.21 36.21 -18.43
CA VAL A 503 23.90 36.76 -18.07
C VAL A 503 23.72 38.08 -18.83
N GLU A 504 23.09 38.03 -20.01
CA GLU A 504 22.63 39.22 -20.73
C GLU A 504 21.35 39.76 -20.06
N GLU A 505 21.49 40.88 -19.34
CA GLU A 505 20.37 41.71 -18.91
C GLU A 505 19.64 42.24 -20.14
N THR A 506 18.41 41.77 -20.39
CA THR A 506 17.57 42.27 -21.49
C THR A 506 16.69 43.44 -21.03
N GLU A 507 17.00 44.63 -21.55
CA GLU A 507 16.07 45.77 -21.56
C GLU A 507 14.96 45.55 -22.61
N THR A 508 13.72 45.77 -22.19
CA THR A 508 12.52 45.66 -23.02
C THR A 508 12.40 46.79 -24.04
N GLU A 509 12.41 46.47 -25.34
CA GLU A 509 11.80 47.31 -26.38
C GLU A 509 10.87 46.50 -27.31
N THR A 510 9.71 47.10 -27.57
CA THR A 510 8.64 46.68 -28.48
C THR A 510 9.03 46.79 -29.96
N ILE A 511 8.54 45.88 -30.83
CA ILE A 511 7.75 46.11 -32.08
C ILE A 511 7.73 44.85 -33.01
N ASN A 512 6.51 44.46 -33.40
CA ASN A 512 5.96 43.85 -34.64
C ASN A 512 6.70 42.83 -35.55
N GLU A 513 5.95 41.74 -35.80
CA GLU A 513 5.60 41.04 -37.06
C GLU A 513 6.67 40.50 -38.03
N THR A 514 6.46 39.22 -38.37
CA THR A 514 6.61 38.47 -39.64
C THR A 514 7.71 37.41 -39.81
N ASP A 515 7.23 36.26 -40.31
CA ASP A 515 7.81 35.24 -41.19
C ASP A 515 8.64 34.05 -40.62
N ASP A 516 8.01 32.87 -40.72
CA ASP A 516 8.47 31.59 -41.25
C ASP A 516 9.95 31.19 -41.13
N VAL A 517 10.25 30.23 -40.24
CA VAL A 517 11.30 29.21 -40.44
C VAL A 517 10.85 27.90 -39.79
N GLU A 518 10.60 26.87 -40.61
CA GLU A 518 10.60 25.47 -40.19
C GLU A 518 12.04 25.06 -39.87
N ASP A 519 12.30 24.55 -38.66
CA ASP A 519 13.55 23.84 -38.36
C ASP A 519 13.24 22.61 -37.52
N GLU A 520 13.58 21.44 -38.07
CA GLU A 520 13.40 20.12 -37.49
C GLU A 520 14.44 19.90 -36.37
N LEU A 521 13.98 19.74 -35.13
CA LEU A 521 14.80 19.32 -33.99
C LEU A 521 14.40 17.89 -33.61
N SER A 522 15.23 16.93 -34.03
CA SER A 522 15.18 15.54 -33.59
C SER A 522 15.79 15.42 -32.18
N VAL A 523 14.96 15.24 -31.16
CA VAL A 523 15.40 14.89 -29.81
C VAL A 523 15.39 13.36 -29.69
N ASN A 524 16.58 12.76 -29.53
CA ASN A 524 16.73 11.39 -29.07
C ASN A 524 16.40 11.38 -27.56
N MET A 525 15.19 10.96 -27.19
CA MET A 525 14.89 10.51 -25.83
C MET A 525 15.20 9.01 -25.77
N SER A 526 16.25 8.66 -25.05
CA SER A 526 16.50 7.30 -24.62
C SER A 526 15.47 6.94 -23.57
N ASP A 527 14.63 5.96 -23.87
CA ASP A 527 13.71 5.33 -22.92
C ASP A 527 14.51 4.68 -21.78
N ASP A 528 14.54 5.34 -20.63
CA ASP A 528 14.80 4.70 -19.36
C ASP A 528 13.45 4.39 -18.74
N LEU A 529 13.15 3.11 -18.58
CA LEU A 529 11.94 2.63 -17.91
C LEU A 529 12.16 2.90 -16.43
N GLU A 530 11.72 4.07 -15.98
CA GLU A 530 11.75 4.46 -14.58
C GLU A 530 10.95 3.42 -13.78
N VAL A 531 11.68 2.56 -13.08
CA VAL A 531 11.12 1.69 -12.03
C VAL A 531 10.50 2.63 -11.02
N ARG A 532 9.20 2.51 -10.78
CA ARG A 532 8.50 3.29 -9.76
C ARG A 532 7.98 2.38 -8.67
N CYS A 533 8.25 2.82 -7.45
CA CYS A 533 7.77 2.20 -6.24
C CYS A 533 6.75 3.15 -5.61
N TYR A 534 5.52 2.69 -5.44
CA TYR A 534 4.49 3.44 -4.71
C TYR A 534 4.21 2.76 -3.39
N ASP A 535 4.20 3.52 -2.30
CA ASP A 535 4.00 3.03 -0.94
C ASP A 535 2.79 3.71 -0.30
N SER A 536 1.84 2.94 0.22
CA SER A 536 0.55 3.49 0.67
C SER A 536 0.60 4.20 2.03
N ASP A 537 1.64 3.95 2.84
CA ASP A 537 1.83 4.54 4.16
C ASP A 537 3.02 5.54 4.23
N ASN A 538 3.59 5.86 3.07
CA ASN A 538 4.73 6.77 2.86
C ASN A 538 6.05 6.33 3.53
N GLY A 539 6.39 5.04 3.50
CA GLY A 539 7.71 4.53 3.85
C GLY A 539 7.66 3.49 4.96
N ILE A 540 8.55 3.61 5.94
CA ILE A 540 8.59 2.68 7.08
C ILE A 540 7.65 3.22 8.17
N ASN A 541 6.35 2.91 8.12
CA ASN A 541 5.41 3.17 9.20
C ASN A 541 4.80 1.88 9.80
N PRO A 542 5.43 1.31 10.86
CA PRO A 542 5.02 0.00 11.36
C PRO A 542 3.64 -0.01 12.04
N PHE A 543 2.97 1.13 12.23
CA PHE A 543 1.69 1.23 12.93
C PHE A 543 0.51 1.52 12.00
N VAL A 544 0.74 1.67 10.69
CA VAL A 544 -0.30 1.84 9.68
C VAL A 544 -0.15 0.68 8.70
N PRO A 545 -1.21 -0.09 8.40
CA PRO A 545 -1.08 -1.16 7.42
C PRO A 545 -0.83 -0.58 6.03
N GLY A 546 0.34 -0.87 5.46
CA GLY A 546 0.78 -0.41 4.15
C GLY A 546 0.75 -1.50 3.07
N GLU A 547 0.91 -1.07 1.82
CA GLU A 547 1.23 -1.90 0.68
C GLU A 547 2.12 -1.16 -0.31
N VAL A 548 3.11 -1.88 -0.86
CA VAL A 548 3.96 -1.38 -1.95
C VAL A 548 3.48 -1.90 -3.29
N ILE A 549 3.24 -0.99 -4.23
CA ILE A 549 3.04 -1.31 -5.65
C ILE A 549 4.38 -1.12 -6.36
N TRP A 550 4.97 -2.23 -6.80
CA TRP A 550 6.25 -2.27 -7.51
C TRP A 550 6.04 -2.52 -8.99
N ASN A 551 6.65 -1.71 -9.85
CA ASN A 551 6.55 -1.83 -11.31
C ASN A 551 5.10 -1.92 -11.83
N GLU A 552 4.19 -1.23 -11.13
CA GLU A 552 2.76 -1.09 -11.49
C GLU A 552 1.99 -2.41 -11.68
N LYS A 553 2.54 -3.54 -11.21
CA LYS A 553 1.99 -4.89 -11.44
C LYS A 553 1.95 -5.76 -10.19
N GLU A 554 2.90 -5.56 -9.28
CA GLU A 554 3.05 -6.40 -8.11
C GLU A 554 2.74 -5.59 -6.86
N THR A 555 1.72 -6.02 -6.11
CA THR A 555 1.36 -5.44 -4.82
C THR A 555 1.94 -6.29 -3.70
N PHE A 556 2.63 -5.65 -2.77
CA PHE A 556 3.28 -6.25 -1.62
C PHE A 556 2.70 -5.63 -0.35
N PRO A 557 1.61 -6.19 0.20
CA PRO A 557 1.04 -5.70 1.44
C PRO A 557 1.92 -6.05 2.63
N ASP A 558 1.88 -5.19 3.63
CA ASP A 558 2.43 -5.48 4.93
C ASP A 558 1.73 -6.67 5.55
N LYS A 559 2.52 -7.52 6.22
CA LYS A 559 1.98 -8.75 6.77
C LYS A 559 2.63 -9.12 8.10
N CYS A 560 1.78 -9.59 9.00
CA CYS A 560 2.24 -10.17 10.25
C CYS A 560 2.78 -11.57 10.02
N VAL A 561 4.06 -11.79 10.36
CA VAL A 561 4.73 -13.09 10.32
C VAL A 561 4.74 -13.66 11.74
N GLY A 562 3.68 -14.37 12.10
CA GLY A 562 3.44 -14.80 13.48
C GLY A 562 2.78 -13.71 14.32
N ASN A 563 2.93 -13.77 15.65
CA ASN A 563 2.18 -12.89 16.54
C ASN A 563 2.82 -11.51 16.73
N ASN A 564 4.15 -11.37 16.62
CA ASN A 564 4.88 -10.16 17.03
C ASN A 564 5.88 -9.66 15.97
N LEU A 565 5.92 -10.21 14.76
CA LEU A 565 6.80 -9.72 13.70
C LEU A 565 5.94 -9.15 12.58
N LEU A 566 6.20 -7.91 12.21
CA LEU A 566 5.67 -7.27 11.01
C LEU A 566 6.72 -7.36 9.91
N GLN A 567 6.34 -7.91 8.76
CA GLN A 567 7.10 -7.77 7.52
C GLN A 567 6.49 -6.59 6.75
N GLU A 568 7.17 -5.46 6.83
CA GLU A 568 6.81 -4.16 6.27
C GLU A 568 7.50 -4.00 4.92
N HIS A 569 6.72 -3.75 3.86
CA HIS A 569 7.25 -3.44 2.53
C HIS A 569 7.20 -1.93 2.38
N PHE A 570 8.28 -1.32 1.91
CA PHE A 570 8.33 0.12 1.75
C PHE A 570 9.13 0.53 0.51
N CYS A 571 8.94 1.78 0.09
CA CYS A 571 9.69 2.38 -1.02
C CYS A 571 10.75 3.36 -0.52
N GLU A 572 11.99 3.22 -0.98
CA GLU A 572 13.09 4.18 -0.77
C GLU A 572 13.86 4.33 -2.09
N ASP A 573 14.11 5.56 -2.55
CA ASP A 573 14.81 5.84 -3.81
C ASP A 573 14.28 5.03 -5.01
N ASP A 574 12.95 4.99 -5.18
CA ASP A 574 12.24 4.22 -6.21
C ASP A 574 12.51 2.71 -6.19
N ASN A 575 13.09 2.18 -5.11
CA ASN A 575 13.35 0.78 -4.87
C ASN A 575 12.45 0.19 -3.77
N LYS A 576 11.96 -1.04 -3.96
CA LYS A 576 11.17 -1.75 -2.96
C LYS A 576 12.09 -2.47 -2.01
N TYR A 577 11.86 -2.22 -0.72
CA TYR A 577 12.54 -2.89 0.37
C TYR A 577 11.56 -3.68 1.24
N VAL A 578 12.13 -4.51 2.10
CA VAL A 578 11.42 -5.21 3.17
C VAL A 578 12.15 -4.95 4.47
N ASN A 579 11.42 -4.46 5.46
CA ASN A 579 11.85 -4.40 6.84
C ASN A 579 11.13 -5.47 7.66
N VAL A 580 11.78 -5.98 8.70
CA VAL A 580 11.15 -6.87 9.67
C VAL A 580 11.17 -6.18 11.02
N VAL A 581 10.01 -5.71 11.45
CA VAL A 581 9.83 -4.97 12.69
C VAL A 581 9.28 -5.91 13.76
N LEU A 582 9.90 -5.89 14.95
CA LEU A 582 9.37 -6.58 16.11
C LEU A 582 8.34 -5.68 16.78
N CYS A 583 7.06 -6.07 16.72
CA CYS A 583 5.98 -5.40 17.40
C CYS A 583 5.91 -5.86 18.86
N GLU A 584 6.21 -4.96 19.79
CA GLU A 584 6.23 -5.26 21.23
C GLU A 584 4.89 -5.82 21.71
N ASP A 585 3.78 -5.30 21.17
CA ASP A 585 2.41 -5.67 21.57
C ASP A 585 1.67 -6.56 20.58
N GLY A 586 2.42 -7.13 19.65
CA GLY A 586 1.89 -7.98 18.61
C GLY A 586 1.60 -7.23 17.30
N CYS A 587 1.38 -8.00 16.26
CA CYS A 587 1.08 -7.53 14.92
C CYS A 587 -0.33 -8.00 14.53
N TYR A 588 -1.15 -7.09 14.03
CA TYR A 588 -2.49 -7.40 13.53
C TYR A 588 -2.78 -6.63 12.25
N GLY A 589 -3.27 -7.33 11.22
CA GLY A 589 -3.73 -6.70 9.98
C GLY A 589 -2.64 -6.04 9.13
N GLY A 590 -1.36 -6.43 9.28
CA GLY A 590 -0.25 -5.79 8.56
C GLY A 590 0.30 -4.55 9.26
N ALA A 591 0.02 -4.36 10.54
CA ALA A 591 0.63 -3.31 11.36
C ALA A 591 0.91 -3.81 12.78
N CYS A 592 1.91 -3.22 13.43
CA CYS A 592 2.12 -3.34 14.86
C CYS A 592 0.93 -2.76 15.61
N VAL A 593 0.47 -3.50 16.60
CA VAL A 593 -0.48 -3.01 17.59
C VAL A 593 0.29 -2.03 18.45
N LEU A 594 -0.20 -0.80 18.55
CA LEU A 594 0.22 0.09 19.62
C LEU A 594 -0.52 -0.37 20.87
N THR A 595 0.17 -0.95 21.87
CA THR A 595 -0.28 -0.62 23.22
C THR A 595 0.25 0.77 23.52
N THR A 596 -0.66 1.64 23.91
CA THR A 596 -0.33 2.99 24.30
C THR A 596 0.59 2.95 25.52
N SER A 597 1.91 3.01 25.28
CA SER A 597 2.88 3.33 26.31
C SER A 597 2.68 4.80 26.72
N SER A 598 1.99 4.94 27.86
CA SER A 598 1.69 6.15 28.62
C SER A 598 0.62 7.10 28.06
N GLY A 599 -0.46 7.25 28.82
CA GLY A 599 -1.31 8.44 28.79
C GLY A 599 -2.49 8.41 27.83
N SER A 600 -3.66 8.24 28.44
CA SER A 600 -4.96 8.78 28.03
C SER A 600 -5.59 8.26 26.74
N ALA A 601 -6.80 7.73 26.94
CA ALA A 601 -7.86 7.48 25.97
C ALA A 601 -7.70 6.24 25.08
N ASP A 602 -8.13 5.13 25.67
CA ASP A 602 -8.39 3.84 25.05
C ASP A 602 -9.76 3.86 24.31
N ILE A 603 -9.79 3.41 23.04
CA ILE A 603 -11.00 2.93 22.37
C ILE A 603 -10.86 1.42 22.17
N SER A 604 -11.66 0.71 22.98
CA SER A 604 -12.54 -0.42 22.64
C SER A 604 -11.97 -1.79 22.24
N VAL A 605 -12.22 -2.75 23.15
CA VAL A 605 -13.17 -3.90 22.99
C VAL A 605 -13.01 -4.79 21.76
N MET A 606 -12.83 -6.12 21.99
CA MET A 606 -13.76 -7.17 21.48
C MET A 606 -13.53 -8.58 22.08
N ILE A 607 -14.60 -9.07 22.73
CA ILE A 607 -15.23 -10.42 22.67
C ILE A 607 -14.56 -11.63 23.38
N GLN A 608 -15.27 -12.19 24.37
CA GLN A 608 -15.94 -13.53 24.31
C GLN A 608 -16.91 -13.72 25.51
N THR A 609 -18.23 -13.60 25.31
CA THR A 609 -19.27 -14.65 25.12
C THR A 609 -19.87 -15.35 26.35
N GLU A 610 -21.21 -15.29 26.36
CA GLU A 610 -22.18 -16.28 26.87
C GLU A 610 -22.46 -16.33 28.38
N ASN A 611 -23.46 -15.55 28.82
CA ASN A 611 -24.77 -16.04 29.28
C ASN A 611 -25.53 -14.90 29.97
N LEU A 612 -26.67 -14.48 29.40
CA LEU A 612 -27.99 -14.40 30.06
C LEU A 612 -28.97 -13.55 29.25
N ILE A 613 -29.90 -14.26 28.62
CA ILE A 613 -31.16 -13.74 28.07
C ILE A 613 -32.14 -13.60 29.24
N GLU A 614 -32.58 -12.37 29.54
CA GLU A 614 -34.01 -11.99 29.48
C GLU A 614 -34.18 -10.50 29.86
N LYS A 615 -34.49 -9.70 28.83
CA LYS A 615 -35.45 -8.58 28.85
C LYS A 615 -34.94 -7.17 29.25
N ALA A 616 -34.35 -6.46 28.29
CA ALA A 616 -34.45 -5.00 28.18
C ALA A 616 -34.41 -4.57 26.70
N GLU A 617 -35.39 -3.73 26.30
CA GLU A 617 -35.59 -3.22 24.95
C GLU A 617 -34.63 -2.03 24.67
N THR A 618 -33.70 -2.27 23.72
CA THR A 618 -33.33 -1.47 22.54
C THR A 618 -32.96 0.02 22.67
N GLU A 619 -31.65 0.30 22.67
CA GLU A 619 -31.04 1.21 21.68
C GLU A 619 -29.96 0.40 20.94
N ALA A 620 -30.20 0.14 19.65
CA ALA A 620 -29.39 -0.75 18.83
C ALA A 620 -28.10 -0.04 18.41
N GLN A 621 -26.96 -0.63 18.76
CA GLN A 621 -25.67 -0.33 18.15
C GLN A 621 -25.82 -0.51 16.62
N SER A 622 -25.74 0.60 15.89
CA SER A 622 -26.00 0.65 14.45
C SER A 622 -24.94 -0.17 13.70
N CYS A 623 -25.37 -1.28 13.10
CA CYS A 623 -24.51 -2.12 12.26
C CYS A 623 -24.19 -1.39 10.94
N PHE A 624 -22.90 -1.09 10.71
CA PHE A 624 -22.40 -0.59 9.40
C PHE A 624 -22.25 -1.75 8.41
N GLY A 625 -23.38 -2.37 8.06
CA GLY A 625 -23.46 -3.55 7.21
C GLY A 625 -24.75 -4.31 7.44
N CYS A 626 -24.75 -5.61 7.16
CA CYS A 626 -25.95 -6.43 7.26
C CYS A 626 -26.03 -7.15 8.59
N GLU A 627 -27.08 -6.88 9.36
CA GLU A 627 -27.32 -7.58 10.61
C GLU A 627 -28.10 -8.88 10.37
N VAL A 628 -27.52 -10.02 10.74
CA VAL A 628 -28.20 -11.32 10.69
C VAL A 628 -28.01 -12.04 12.02
N ASN A 629 -29.12 -12.26 12.73
CA ASN A 629 -29.15 -12.91 14.05
C ASN A 629 -28.26 -12.22 15.11
N GLY A 630 -28.25 -10.88 15.16
CA GLY A 630 -27.46 -10.12 16.12
C GLY A 630 -25.95 -10.11 15.85
N ARG A 631 -25.53 -10.51 14.65
CA ARG A 631 -24.16 -10.32 14.15
C ARG A 631 -24.18 -9.36 12.97
N CYS A 632 -23.28 -8.38 13.01
CA CYS A 632 -23.07 -7.43 11.93
C CYS A 632 -22.04 -8.00 10.93
N TYR A 633 -22.38 -7.98 9.65
CA TYR A 633 -21.50 -8.42 8.56
C TYR A 633 -21.16 -7.23 7.69
N ILE A 634 -19.88 -7.04 7.37
CA ILE A 634 -19.44 -5.95 6.48
C ILE A 634 -20.07 -6.06 5.08
N PRO A 635 -20.31 -4.94 4.38
CA PRO A 635 -20.72 -4.94 2.99
C PRO A 635 -19.82 -5.81 2.11
N GLY A 636 -20.42 -6.52 1.15
CA GLY A 636 -19.75 -7.51 0.29
C GLY A 636 -19.59 -8.91 0.88
N TYR A 637 -19.82 -9.10 2.20
CA TYR A 637 -19.72 -10.43 2.83
C TYR A 637 -20.71 -11.43 2.21
N ARG A 638 -20.22 -12.59 1.74
CA ARG A 638 -21.02 -13.63 1.08
C ARG A 638 -21.35 -14.79 2.01
N ALA A 639 -22.61 -15.18 2.09
CA ALA A 639 -23.04 -16.39 2.78
C ALA A 639 -24.27 -17.03 2.11
N LYS A 640 -24.17 -18.33 1.82
CA LYS A 640 -25.28 -19.19 1.34
C LYS A 640 -26.00 -18.64 0.09
N GLY A 641 -25.25 -18.17 -0.92
CA GLY A 641 -25.84 -17.64 -2.16
C GLY A 641 -26.43 -16.24 -2.00
N ARG A 642 -26.06 -15.52 -0.94
CA ARG A 642 -26.44 -14.13 -0.67
C ARG A 642 -25.18 -13.34 -0.36
N TYR A 643 -25.20 -12.05 -0.61
CA TYR A 643 -24.15 -11.13 -0.20
C TYR A 643 -24.74 -9.97 0.59
N CYS A 644 -23.95 -9.36 1.47
CA CYS A 644 -24.34 -8.16 2.19
C CYS A 644 -24.27 -6.95 1.25
N ASP A 645 -25.41 -6.33 0.98
CA ASP A 645 -25.53 -5.24 0.02
C ASP A 645 -25.14 -3.88 0.63
N TYR A 646 -24.38 -3.10 -0.13
CA TYR A 646 -23.88 -1.79 0.32
C TYR A 646 -25.01 -0.80 0.58
N ASP A 647 -26.03 -0.79 -0.29
CA ASP A 647 -27.08 0.23 -0.26
C ASP A 647 -28.19 -0.11 0.72
N SER A 648 -28.61 -1.38 0.75
CA SER A 648 -29.76 -1.80 1.55
C SER A 648 -29.39 -2.24 2.97
N SER A 649 -28.10 -2.49 3.28
CA SER A 649 -27.68 -3.09 4.55
C SER A 649 -28.42 -4.41 4.85
N GLU A 650 -28.84 -5.12 3.80
CA GLU A 650 -29.51 -6.41 3.88
C GLU A 650 -28.74 -7.45 3.05
N PHE A 651 -28.83 -8.72 3.45
CA PHE A 651 -28.33 -9.79 2.59
C PHE A 651 -29.24 -9.96 1.39
N VAL A 652 -28.78 -9.68 0.18
CA VAL A 652 -29.56 -9.93 -1.04
C VAL A 652 -29.02 -11.16 -1.78
N SER A 653 -29.86 -11.82 -2.57
CA SER A 653 -29.47 -13.04 -3.28
C SER A 653 -28.47 -12.71 -4.39
N GLN A 654 -27.43 -13.54 -4.50
CA GLN A 654 -26.54 -13.51 -5.63
C GLN A 654 -27.30 -13.90 -6.90
N ILE A 655 -26.90 -13.29 -8.00
CA ILE A 655 -27.48 -13.41 -9.32
C ILE A 655 -26.62 -14.41 -10.10
N LYS A 656 -27.26 -15.43 -10.64
CA LYS A 656 -26.58 -16.43 -11.46
C LYS A 656 -26.28 -15.92 -12.86
N ASP A 657 -27.29 -15.30 -13.47
CA ASP A 657 -27.26 -14.72 -14.81
C ASP A 657 -28.07 -13.42 -14.78
N GLY A 658 -27.45 -12.27 -15.05
CA GLY A 658 -28.14 -10.99 -15.00
C GLY A 658 -27.21 -9.79 -15.00
N GLN A 659 -27.80 -8.61 -14.85
CA GLN A 659 -27.04 -7.38 -14.65
C GLN A 659 -26.51 -7.32 -13.22
N CYS A 660 -25.28 -6.86 -13.07
CA CYS A 660 -24.60 -6.67 -11.79
C CYS A 660 -23.89 -5.31 -11.81
N SER A 661 -23.63 -4.73 -10.63
CA SER A 661 -22.82 -3.52 -10.49
C SER A 661 -21.46 -3.81 -9.86
N ASN A 662 -21.34 -4.91 -9.11
CA ASN A 662 -20.08 -5.39 -8.54
C ASN A 662 -20.01 -6.92 -8.56
N ASP A 663 -18.83 -7.45 -8.22
CA ASP A 663 -18.58 -8.89 -8.21
C ASP A 663 -19.38 -9.65 -7.14
N PHE A 664 -19.77 -8.99 -6.04
CA PHE A 664 -20.52 -9.57 -4.92
C PHE A 664 -21.93 -10.00 -5.30
N GLU A 665 -22.51 -9.29 -6.26
CA GLU A 665 -23.81 -9.61 -6.84
C GLU A 665 -23.81 -10.94 -7.59
N CYS A 666 -22.69 -11.42 -8.13
CA CYS A 666 -22.67 -12.62 -8.98
C CYS A 666 -22.39 -13.91 -8.21
N GLU A 667 -23.13 -14.99 -8.49
CA GLU A 667 -22.82 -16.33 -7.96
C GLU A 667 -21.42 -16.82 -8.40
N SER A 668 -20.95 -16.35 -9.56
CA SER A 668 -19.63 -16.65 -10.10
C SER A 668 -18.50 -15.84 -9.48
N ASN A 669 -18.81 -14.84 -8.67
CA ASN A 669 -17.89 -13.81 -8.17
C ASN A 669 -17.25 -12.94 -9.25
N ILE A 670 -17.82 -12.88 -10.46
CA ILE A 670 -17.28 -12.08 -11.57
C ILE A 670 -18.42 -11.33 -12.25
N CYS A 671 -18.37 -10.01 -12.16
CA CYS A 671 -19.20 -9.06 -12.87
C CYS A 671 -18.37 -8.35 -13.93
N THR A 672 -18.63 -8.60 -15.21
CA THR A 672 -17.90 -7.92 -16.30
C THR A 672 -18.90 -7.29 -17.25
N TYR A 673 -18.69 -6.01 -17.58
CA TYR A 673 -19.62 -5.23 -18.44
C TYR A 673 -21.08 -5.24 -17.94
N ASN A 674 -21.27 -5.08 -16.62
CA ASN A 674 -22.57 -5.17 -15.96
C ASN A 674 -23.29 -6.49 -16.21
N LYS A 675 -22.57 -7.61 -16.29
CA LYS A 675 -23.15 -8.94 -16.45
C LYS A 675 -22.37 -10.00 -15.69
N CYS A 676 -23.10 -10.87 -14.98
CA CYS A 676 -22.48 -12.01 -14.28
C CYS A 676 -22.00 -13.05 -15.29
N GLU A 677 -20.74 -13.46 -15.16
CA GLU A 677 -20.11 -14.45 -16.05
C GLU A 677 -19.81 -15.76 -15.30
N ASP A 678 -20.44 -16.86 -15.69
CA ASP A 678 -20.15 -18.20 -15.14
C ASP A 678 -18.95 -18.83 -15.85
N LEU A 679 -17.75 -18.52 -15.33
CA LEU A 679 -16.48 -19.03 -15.86
C LEU A 679 -16.44 -20.56 -15.89
N LYS A 680 -17.12 -21.23 -14.95
CA LYS A 680 -17.15 -22.70 -14.88
C LYS A 680 -18.02 -23.29 -15.98
N ALA A 681 -19.13 -22.65 -16.32
CA ALA A 681 -19.93 -23.01 -17.49
C ALA A 681 -19.14 -22.80 -18.79
N GLN A 682 -18.46 -21.66 -18.95
CA GLN A 682 -17.64 -21.39 -20.14
C GLN A 682 -16.48 -22.41 -20.30
N ILE A 683 -15.79 -22.74 -19.20
CA ILE A 683 -14.74 -23.78 -19.21
C ILE A 683 -15.34 -25.16 -19.55
N THR A 684 -16.53 -25.48 -19.04
CA THR A 684 -17.19 -26.77 -19.31
C THR A 684 -17.67 -26.88 -20.75
N GLU A 685 -18.16 -25.79 -21.34
CA GLU A 685 -18.51 -25.71 -22.76
C GLU A 685 -17.26 -25.85 -23.64
N ASN A 686 -16.14 -25.23 -23.23
CA ASN A 686 -14.86 -25.30 -23.93
C ASN A 686 -14.12 -26.64 -23.76
N LYS A 687 -14.38 -27.41 -22.69
CA LYS A 687 -13.87 -28.79 -22.53
C LYS A 687 -14.32 -29.71 -23.67
N GLY A 688 -15.52 -29.48 -24.22
CA GLY A 688 -15.99 -30.21 -25.41
C GLY A 688 -15.16 -29.93 -26.66
N LEU A 689 -14.67 -28.70 -26.79
CA LEU A 689 -13.79 -28.24 -27.88
C LEU A 689 -12.37 -28.77 -27.70
N ILE A 690 -11.84 -28.71 -26.47
CA ILE A 690 -10.53 -29.26 -26.10
C ILE A 690 -10.50 -30.78 -26.27
N ASN A 691 -11.54 -31.51 -25.88
CA ASN A 691 -11.63 -32.96 -26.09
C ASN A 691 -11.75 -33.33 -27.58
N LYS A 692 -12.41 -32.50 -28.40
CA LYS A 692 -12.41 -32.67 -29.86
C LYS A 692 -11.03 -32.41 -30.45
N LEU A 693 -10.30 -31.42 -29.94
CA LEU A 693 -8.92 -31.11 -30.33
C LEU A 693 -7.97 -32.27 -29.96
N PHE A 694 -8.04 -32.80 -28.73
CA PHE A 694 -7.25 -33.96 -28.31
C PHE A 694 -7.58 -35.23 -29.11
N ASN A 695 -8.85 -35.49 -29.41
CA ASN A 695 -9.23 -36.62 -30.25
C ASN A 695 -8.81 -36.44 -31.72
N TRP A 696 -8.72 -35.20 -32.19
CA TRP A 696 -8.17 -34.89 -33.50
C TRP A 696 -6.65 -35.14 -33.52
N PHE A 697 -5.91 -34.73 -32.49
CA PHE A 697 -4.48 -35.05 -32.34
C PHE A 697 -4.21 -36.56 -32.26
N LYS A 698 -5.03 -37.31 -31.52
CA LYS A 698 -4.92 -38.79 -31.47
C LYS A 698 -5.13 -39.47 -32.82
N ARG A 699 -5.86 -38.84 -33.76
CA ARG A 699 -6.06 -39.36 -35.12
C ARG A 699 -4.92 -39.02 -36.09
N LEU A 700 -4.08 -38.05 -35.76
CA LEU A 700 -3.00 -37.58 -36.63
C LEU A 700 -1.67 -38.31 -36.42
N ASN A 701 -1.58 -39.22 -35.44
CA ASN A 701 -0.37 -39.97 -35.16
C ASN A 701 -0.55 -41.48 -35.44
N PRO A 702 -0.32 -41.97 -36.68
CA PRO A 702 -0.43 -43.38 -37.03
C PRO A 702 0.85 -44.20 -36.74
N PHE A 703 1.81 -43.67 -35.98
CA PHE A 703 3.05 -44.36 -35.64
C PHE A 703 3.28 -44.44 -34.13
N SER A 704 2.73 -45.48 -33.52
CA SER A 704 3.30 -46.10 -32.32
C SER A 704 2.76 -47.53 -32.22
N GLY A 705 3.48 -48.47 -32.86
CA GLY A 705 3.62 -49.80 -32.27
C GLY A 705 4.56 -49.65 -31.08
N ASP A 706 4.26 -50.24 -29.94
CA ASP A 706 4.50 -51.64 -29.64
C ASP A 706 3.79 -51.98 -28.33
N ASP A 707 3.65 -53.29 -28.13
CA ASP A 707 3.00 -53.98 -27.03
C ASP A 707 3.68 -53.69 -25.68
N GLU A 708 2.92 -53.28 -24.67
CA GLU A 708 3.25 -53.56 -23.27
C GLU A 708 2.00 -54.08 -22.54
N GLU A 709 2.13 -55.30 -22.03
CA GLU A 709 1.22 -55.95 -21.09
C GLU A 709 1.22 -55.16 -19.78
N GLU A 710 0.08 -54.57 -19.40
CA GLU A 710 -0.15 -54.12 -18.03
C GLU A 710 -0.92 -55.20 -17.25
N GLU A 711 -0.31 -55.60 -16.13
CA GLU A 711 -0.87 -56.50 -15.14
C GLU A 711 -2.06 -55.87 -14.41
N ASP A 712 -3.10 -56.68 -14.24
CA ASP A 712 -4.32 -56.36 -13.49
C ASP A 712 -4.01 -56.06 -12.01
N ILE A 713 -4.20 -54.80 -11.59
CA ILE A 713 -4.43 -54.45 -10.18
C ILE A 713 -5.92 -54.21 -10.00
N GLU A 714 -6.61 -55.26 -9.53
CA GLU A 714 -7.94 -55.16 -8.94
C GLU A 714 -7.84 -54.27 -7.68
N ASN A 715 -8.57 -53.15 -7.67
CA ASN A 715 -9.01 -52.54 -6.42
C ASN A 715 -10.53 -52.36 -6.47
N GLU A 716 -11.12 -52.96 -5.44
CA GLU A 716 -12.53 -53.02 -5.11
C GLU A 716 -13.05 -51.62 -4.77
N ASP A 717 -14.05 -51.14 -5.49
CA ASP A 717 -14.92 -50.07 -5.01
C ASP A 717 -16.18 -50.69 -4.40
N GLU A 718 -16.23 -50.62 -3.07
CA GLU A 718 -17.40 -50.90 -2.26
C GLU A 718 -18.55 -49.95 -2.63
N ALA A 719 -19.62 -50.56 -3.14
CA ALA A 719 -20.93 -49.96 -3.19
C ALA A 719 -21.49 -49.79 -1.76
N SER A 720 -21.90 -48.58 -1.40
CA SER A 720 -22.96 -48.38 -0.42
C SER A 720 -24.11 -47.58 -1.04
N GLU A 721 -25.12 -48.36 -1.43
CA GLU A 721 -26.49 -47.91 -1.60
C GLU A 721 -27.04 -47.52 -0.22
N GLU A 722 -27.62 -46.33 -0.06
CA GLU A 722 -28.89 -46.20 0.67
C GLU A 722 -29.80 -45.18 -0.04
N ASN A 723 -30.90 -45.75 -0.52
CA ASN A 723 -32.14 -45.12 -0.98
C ASN A 723 -32.87 -44.51 0.24
N PRO A 724 -33.77 -43.51 0.06
CA PRO A 724 -35.15 -43.96 -0.13
C PRO A 724 -35.97 -43.11 -1.10
N ASN A 725 -36.68 -43.83 -1.95
CA ASN A 725 -37.87 -43.39 -2.65
C ASN A 725 -39.10 -43.79 -1.83
N SER A 726 -40.05 -42.87 -1.57
CA SER A 726 -41.47 -43.09 -1.93
C SER A 726 -42.36 -41.92 -1.50
N ASN A 727 -42.98 -41.34 -2.52
CA ASN A 727 -44.28 -40.67 -2.45
C ASN A 727 -45.35 -41.62 -1.91
N GLU A 728 -46.21 -41.13 -1.00
CA GLU A 728 -47.62 -41.48 -1.02
C GLU A 728 -48.50 -40.23 -0.86
N ASN A 729 -49.43 -40.13 -1.81
CA ASN A 729 -50.45 -39.12 -1.96
C ASN A 729 -51.77 -39.85 -1.64
N SER A 730 -52.56 -39.41 -0.64
CA SER A 730 -54.01 -39.64 -0.67
C SER A 730 -54.81 -38.81 0.35
N ASN A 731 -55.85 -38.19 -0.21
CA ASN A 731 -56.97 -37.53 0.43
C ASN A 731 -57.73 -38.42 1.44
N ALA A 732 -58.32 -37.81 2.48
CA ALA A 732 -59.79 -37.65 2.62
C ALA A 732 -60.22 -37.36 4.08
N ASP A 733 -61.03 -36.30 4.22
CA ASP A 733 -62.19 -36.12 5.10
C ASP A 733 -62.19 -36.69 6.54
N GLN A 734 -62.35 -35.79 7.53
CA GLN A 734 -63.58 -35.72 8.34
C GLN A 734 -63.61 -34.51 9.32
N ASN A 735 -64.56 -33.60 9.04
CA ASN A 735 -65.53 -32.96 9.96
C ASN A 735 -65.20 -32.85 11.48
N SER A 736 -65.24 -31.62 12.02
CA SER A 736 -66.37 -31.18 12.87
C SER A 736 -66.27 -29.71 13.35
N ASN A 737 -67.29 -28.94 12.96
CA ASN A 737 -67.97 -27.82 13.65
C ASN A 737 -67.35 -27.19 14.91
N SER A 738 -67.22 -25.87 14.93
CA SER A 738 -68.27 -24.98 15.52
C SER A 738 -67.96 -23.48 15.36
N ASN A 739 -68.97 -22.79 14.81
CA ASN A 739 -69.21 -21.35 14.79
C ASN A 739 -69.44 -20.80 16.23
N PRO A 740 -69.37 -19.47 16.53
CA PRO A 740 -70.29 -18.51 15.90
C PRO A 740 -69.85 -17.03 15.74
N THR A 741 -70.37 -16.39 14.67
CA THR A 741 -70.97 -15.02 14.55
C THR A 741 -70.28 -13.82 15.24
N SER A 742 -69.97 -12.70 14.59
CA SER A 742 -70.92 -11.82 13.88
C SER A 742 -70.21 -10.62 13.18
N ASN A 743 -70.73 -10.29 11.99
CA ASN A 743 -70.56 -9.08 11.16
C ASN A 743 -71.37 -7.89 11.78
N PRO A 744 -71.48 -6.65 11.22
CA PRO A 744 -70.90 -6.08 9.99
C PRO A 744 -70.48 -4.56 9.99
N ASN A 745 -69.64 -4.21 9.00
CA ASN A 745 -69.65 -3.07 8.05
C ASN A 745 -70.24 -1.66 8.35
N ALA A 746 -69.47 -0.68 7.83
CA ALA A 746 -69.83 0.38 6.86
C ALA A 746 -70.15 1.83 7.32
N ASN A 747 -69.26 2.73 6.83
CA ASN A 747 -69.47 3.97 6.06
C ASN A 747 -70.41 5.11 6.56
N VAL A 748 -69.93 6.34 6.32
CA VAL A 748 -70.57 7.46 5.58
C VAL A 748 -70.37 8.83 6.27
N GLU A 749 -69.61 9.69 5.56
CA GLU A 749 -69.73 11.14 5.31
C GLU A 749 -70.34 12.11 6.35
N ARG A 750 -69.70 13.30 6.46
CA ARG A 750 -70.13 14.61 5.87
C ARG A 750 -70.02 15.82 6.83
N ASN A 751 -69.58 16.94 6.23
CA ASN A 751 -69.90 18.37 6.48
C ASN A 751 -69.17 19.14 7.61
N VAL A 752 -68.35 20.16 7.26
CA VAL A 752 -68.65 21.58 6.91
C VAL A 752 -68.56 22.53 8.13
N ASN A 753 -67.61 23.48 8.01
CA ASN A 753 -67.53 24.88 8.49
C ASN A 753 -68.67 25.44 9.38
N PRO A 754 -68.35 26.36 10.32
CA PRO A 754 -68.51 27.78 9.96
C PRO A 754 -67.50 28.78 10.57
N ASN A 755 -67.27 29.85 9.80
CA ASN A 755 -66.77 31.16 10.20
C ASN A 755 -67.85 31.98 10.95
N ALA A 756 -67.45 32.85 11.91
CA ALA A 756 -67.82 34.28 11.97
C ALA A 756 -67.44 34.99 13.30
N ASN A 757 -66.75 36.13 13.15
CA ASN A 757 -66.95 37.46 13.78
C ASN A 757 -66.80 37.71 15.30
N ASN A 758 -65.74 38.48 15.60
CA ASN A 758 -65.71 39.90 16.03
C ASN A 758 -66.14 40.32 17.45
N GLU A 759 -65.36 41.31 17.96
CA GLU A 759 -65.65 42.35 18.96
C GLU A 759 -65.24 42.21 20.45
N ASN A 760 -64.34 43.14 20.82
CA ASN A 760 -64.33 44.03 21.99
C ASN A 760 -63.50 43.70 23.26
N ASN A 761 -62.50 44.57 23.43
CA ASN A 761 -61.81 45.08 24.63
C ASN A 761 -62.78 45.45 25.79
N PRO A 762 -62.32 45.57 27.06
CA PRO A 762 -61.90 46.90 27.54
C PRO A 762 -60.75 46.96 28.58
N ASN A 763 -59.89 47.96 28.39
CA ASN A 763 -59.34 48.97 29.32
C ASN A 763 -59.38 48.76 30.85
N ILE A 764 -58.28 49.17 31.52
CA ILE A 764 -58.16 50.26 32.55
C ILE A 764 -56.63 50.36 32.91
N VAL A 765 -55.85 51.38 32.55
CA VAL A 765 -55.76 52.82 32.98
C VAL A 765 -55.13 52.92 34.39
N ILE A 766 -53.95 53.52 34.61
CA ILE A 766 -53.56 54.95 34.91
C ILE A 766 -52.04 54.87 35.23
N SER A 767 -51.05 55.52 34.59
CA SER A 767 -50.73 56.90 34.20
C SER A 767 -49.78 57.63 35.16
N ASP A 768 -48.73 58.23 34.56
CA ASP A 768 -48.01 59.49 34.88
C ASP A 768 -47.32 59.61 36.27
N ASP A 769 -46.24 60.35 36.52
CA ASP A 769 -45.66 61.50 35.85
C ASP A 769 -44.27 61.83 36.46
N SER A 770 -43.49 62.65 35.75
CA SER A 770 -42.64 63.74 36.27
C SER A 770 -41.26 63.49 36.96
N SER A 771 -40.24 64.05 36.31
CA SER A 771 -39.17 64.98 36.78
C SER A 771 -38.58 64.89 38.20
N GLU A 772 -37.25 64.98 38.32
CA GLU A 772 -36.55 66.21 38.77
C GLU A 772 -35.04 65.96 38.98
N ASP A 773 -34.26 66.99 38.64
CA ASP A 773 -32.92 67.24 39.12
C ASP A 773 -32.78 67.05 40.64
N ASN A 774 -31.65 66.51 41.11
CA ASN A 774 -30.82 67.26 42.07
C ASN A 774 -29.49 66.59 42.40
N SER A 775 -28.49 67.45 42.35
CA SER A 775 -27.20 67.45 43.04
C SER A 775 -27.24 66.99 44.50
N ASN A 776 -26.19 66.27 44.92
CA ASN A 776 -25.36 66.57 46.09
C ASN A 776 -24.13 65.63 46.05
N GLU A 777 -22.93 66.16 45.81
CA GLU A 777 -22.01 66.60 46.87
C GLU A 777 -21.95 65.63 48.06
N ASN A 778 -20.94 64.76 48.09
CA ASN A 778 -20.04 64.78 49.25
C ASN A 778 -18.63 64.29 48.94
N SER A 779 -17.72 65.14 49.34
CA SER A 779 -16.27 65.05 49.43
C SER A 779 -15.74 63.89 50.28
N ASN A 780 -14.60 63.31 49.86
CA ASN A 780 -13.36 63.22 50.65
C ASN A 780 -12.35 62.36 49.85
N SER A 781 -11.29 62.93 49.28
CA SER A 781 -10.06 63.45 49.90
C SER A 781 -8.92 62.42 49.84
N ASN A 782 -7.78 62.88 49.33
CA ASN A 782 -6.43 62.33 49.43
C ASN A 782 -6.14 61.12 48.53
N GLY A 783 -5.08 61.10 47.73
CA GLY A 783 -4.00 62.05 47.57
C GLY A 783 -2.87 61.42 46.77
N ASN A 784 -2.08 62.26 46.12
CA ASN A 784 -0.67 62.10 45.76
C ASN A 784 -0.19 60.79 45.14
N GLY A 785 0.38 60.91 43.93
CA GLY A 785 1.34 59.91 43.46
C GLY A 785 1.82 60.09 42.04
N ASN A 786 2.51 61.20 41.77
CA ASN A 786 3.40 61.33 40.61
C ASN A 786 4.33 60.12 40.46
N ALA A 787 4.50 59.60 39.23
CA ALA A 787 5.83 59.49 38.62
C ALA A 787 5.73 59.14 37.12
N LYS A 788 6.24 60.05 36.30
CA LYS A 788 6.68 59.83 34.92
C LYS A 788 7.96 58.99 34.91
N ASN A 789 8.11 58.14 33.90
CA ASN A 789 9.27 58.04 32.99
C ASN A 789 8.98 56.87 32.02
N LYS A 790 8.81 57.07 30.71
CA LYS A 790 9.77 57.46 29.66
C LYS A 790 11.01 56.55 29.52
N ASP A 791 11.02 55.91 28.36
CA ASP A 791 12.12 55.67 27.43
C ASP A 791 13.07 54.47 27.62
N LYS A 792 13.07 53.67 26.54
CA LYS A 792 14.15 52.87 25.92
C LYS A 792 14.52 51.57 26.65
N LYS A 793 14.57 50.43 25.95
CA LYS A 793 15.31 50.19 24.70
C LYS A 793 14.73 48.97 23.99
#